data_AF-A0A2M9E670-F1
#
_entry.id   AF-A0A2M9E670-F1
#
_cell.length_a   1.000
_cell.length_b   1.000
_cell.length_c   1.000
_cell.angle_alpha   90.00
_cell.angle_beta   90.00
_cell.angle_gamma   90.00
#
_symmetry.space_group_name_H-M   'P 1'
#
loop_
_entity.id
_entity.type
_entity.pdbx_description
1 polymer ?
#
loop_
_entity_poly.entity_id
_entity_poly.type
_entity_poly.pdbx_seq_one_letter_code
_entity_poly.pdbx_strand_id
1 'polypeptide(L)'
;MPAPWARATPTTCCRTWASDTVNASPEIAADFVLEARELLDDLGGQLVALEQSPGDREQLNAVFRAFHTLKGGAGFLGVTPLVELCHAAEETLGAARSGQATLEPRHFDAAQQSLDWLQAMVDAIDSGSEVPRAPASVVNGFSLAPVTAAATPGVAANGDMIGDDEFEALLDQLHGNAAPGSASPAANTDAISDDEFEALLDRLHGSAPPGTAIAAAPAAAKPLPVRAAPPAPAPPAAARPAAAQPANGAANAEREHTVRVDTRRLDAIVDLVGELVLARNRLKTLRARLRDEELDRAVSTLDNATARLQGAVMHTRMQPVGKVFSRFPKVARDVARALDKEVDLELVGAETELDRNLVEALADPLVHLVRNAIDHGIEAPALREATGKPRAGKVRLIAQQQGDYVGIEVQDDGAGIDPERLRSKAREKGLIDAESAARLSPEECLHLVFMPGFSTRGEVSDISGRGVGMDVVQSRIRELSGQIQIHSELGRGSRFSLRVPLTLAILPTLLVQAAGDAYALPLARVQEVLHAPTHAVNWFDGRAALDRRSHTLPLLDLRHWLRQPAPETQLLTIVVLQRGDARFGLVVDEVRGREEVVIKPLPRALRGLRGYAGATLIGDGRLALILDVDALRTD
;
A
#
# COMPACT_ATOMS: atom_id res chain seq x y z
N MET A 1 13.46 22.43 -64.09
CA MET A 1 13.98 23.39 -63.09
C MET A 1 12.82 24.30 -62.71
N PRO A 2 12.37 24.27 -61.45
CA PRO A 2 12.96 25.16 -60.44
C PRO A 2 13.16 24.54 -59.04
N ALA A 3 14.11 25.13 -58.31
CA ALA A 3 14.32 25.18 -56.85
C ALA A 3 15.61 26.05 -56.67
N PRO A 4 15.90 26.72 -55.53
CA PRO A 4 15.60 26.23 -54.18
C PRO A 4 15.25 27.24 -53.07
N TRP A 5 14.67 26.64 -52.03
CA TRP A 5 14.52 26.99 -50.62
C TRP A 5 15.73 27.63 -49.92
N ALA A 6 15.46 28.56 -48.98
CA ALA A 6 16.30 28.85 -47.81
C ALA A 6 15.47 29.40 -46.63
N ARG A 7 15.89 29.03 -45.43
CA ARG A 7 15.18 29.01 -44.14
C ARG A 7 15.04 30.40 -43.48
N ALA A 8 13.95 30.62 -42.74
CA ALA A 8 13.83 31.67 -41.73
C ALA A 8 13.49 31.04 -40.36
N THR A 9 14.31 31.36 -39.35
CA THR A 9 14.15 31.02 -37.93
C THR A 9 13.03 31.85 -37.29
N PRO A 10 12.21 31.31 -36.36
CA PRO A 10 11.25 32.13 -35.63
C PRO A 10 11.95 32.82 -34.45
N THR A 11 11.93 34.16 -34.48
CA THR A 11 12.36 35.03 -33.39
C THR A 11 11.29 35.06 -32.30
N THR A 12 11.74 34.85 -31.07
CA THR A 12 11.09 35.00 -29.78
C THR A 12 10.14 36.21 -29.70
N CYS A 13 8.86 35.95 -29.42
CA CYS A 13 7.92 36.94 -28.89
C CYS A 13 6.97 36.28 -27.88
N CYS A 14 7.52 35.83 -26.75
CA CYS A 14 6.74 35.62 -25.53
C CYS A 14 6.90 36.87 -24.66
N ARG A 15 5.96 37.83 -24.79
CA ARG A 15 5.80 38.90 -23.80
C ARG A 15 4.87 38.40 -22.69
N THR A 16 5.47 38.08 -21.54
CA THR A 16 5.10 38.57 -20.20
C THR A 16 3.65 39.06 -20.00
N TRP A 17 2.76 38.15 -19.62
CA TRP A 17 1.51 38.45 -18.89
C TRP A 17 1.32 37.56 -17.64
N ALA A 18 2.11 36.50 -17.48
CA ALA A 18 1.91 35.47 -16.45
C ALA A 18 2.37 35.84 -15.02
N SER A 19 2.84 37.06 -14.76
CA SER A 19 3.49 37.39 -13.48
C SER A 19 2.58 37.92 -12.37
N ASP A 20 1.32 38.27 -12.67
CA ASP A 20 0.52 39.07 -11.73
C ASP A 20 -0.68 38.30 -11.12
N THR A 21 -0.96 37.08 -11.57
CA THR A 21 -2.15 36.30 -11.15
C THR A 21 -1.87 35.26 -10.05
N VAL A 22 -0.63 34.83 -9.87
CA VAL A 22 -0.24 33.79 -8.90
C VAL A 22 1.00 34.25 -8.15
N ASN A 23 0.89 34.44 -6.84
CA ASN A 23 1.97 34.90 -5.95
C ASN A 23 2.86 33.75 -5.47
N ALA A 24 3.20 32.79 -6.35
CA ALA A 24 3.98 31.61 -5.98
C ALA A 24 4.96 31.17 -7.08
N SER A 25 5.94 30.34 -6.71
CA SER A 25 6.88 29.77 -7.68
C SER A 25 6.17 28.82 -8.64
N PRO A 26 6.66 28.67 -9.90
CA PRO A 26 6.04 27.79 -10.89
C PRO A 26 5.96 26.32 -10.44
N GLU A 27 6.89 25.86 -9.61
CA GLU A 27 6.91 24.50 -9.05
C GLU A 27 5.76 24.30 -8.05
N ILE A 28 5.53 25.27 -7.16
CA ILE A 28 4.42 25.24 -6.18
C ILE A 28 3.06 25.30 -6.89
N ALA A 29 2.95 26.14 -7.93
CA ALA A 29 1.72 26.23 -8.72
C ALA A 29 1.41 24.91 -9.45
N ALA A 30 2.43 24.22 -9.97
CA ALA A 30 2.26 22.92 -10.62
C ALA A 30 1.84 21.82 -9.64
N ASP A 31 2.42 21.80 -8.43
CA ASP A 31 2.02 20.87 -7.37
C ASP A 31 0.56 21.10 -6.93
N PHE A 32 0.17 22.36 -6.74
CA PHE A 32 -1.21 22.71 -6.44
C PHE A 32 -2.18 22.32 -7.55
N VAL A 33 -1.85 22.56 -8.83
CA VAL A 33 -2.72 22.17 -9.95
C VAL A 33 -2.97 20.67 -9.94
N LEU A 34 -1.95 19.87 -9.67
CA LEU A 34 -2.07 18.41 -9.62
C LEU A 34 -2.96 17.96 -8.45
N GLU A 35 -2.73 18.51 -7.24
CA GLU A 35 -3.55 18.23 -6.06
C GLU A 35 -5.00 18.70 -6.24
N ALA A 36 -5.20 19.90 -6.78
CA ALA A 36 -6.52 20.47 -7.03
C ALA A 36 -7.32 19.63 -8.04
N ARG A 37 -6.69 19.11 -9.11
CA ARG A 37 -7.36 18.21 -10.06
C ARG A 37 -7.83 16.91 -9.41
N GLU A 38 -7.01 16.31 -8.55
CA GLU A 38 -7.38 15.10 -7.80
C GLU A 38 -8.55 15.38 -6.84
N LEU A 39 -8.47 16.49 -6.09
CA LEU A 39 -9.54 16.90 -5.18
C LEU A 39 -10.85 17.21 -5.90
N LEU A 40 -10.81 17.85 -7.08
CA LEU A 40 -12.01 18.18 -7.86
C LEU A 40 -12.68 16.93 -8.45
N ASP A 41 -11.90 15.94 -8.93
CA ASP A 41 -12.44 14.67 -9.45
C ASP A 41 -13.16 13.88 -8.33
N ASP A 42 -12.52 13.76 -7.16
CA ASP A 42 -13.13 13.13 -5.99
C ASP A 42 -14.37 13.89 -5.50
N LEU A 43 -14.32 15.23 -5.49
CA LEU A 43 -15.42 16.10 -5.06
C LEU A 43 -16.66 15.94 -5.95
N GLY A 44 -16.49 15.78 -7.26
CA GLY A 44 -17.60 15.53 -8.18
C GLY A 44 -18.36 14.25 -7.85
N GLY A 45 -17.63 13.16 -7.59
CA GLY A 45 -18.25 11.89 -7.16
C GLY A 45 -18.95 12.00 -5.81
N GLN A 46 -18.34 12.69 -4.85
CA GLN A 46 -18.91 12.89 -3.51
C GLN A 46 -20.18 13.74 -3.52
N LEU A 47 -20.25 14.77 -4.38
CA LEU A 47 -21.46 15.60 -4.53
C LEU A 47 -22.64 14.81 -5.09
N VAL A 48 -22.42 13.92 -6.06
CA VAL A 48 -23.47 13.04 -6.61
C VAL A 48 -23.96 12.04 -5.58
N ALA A 49 -23.05 11.47 -4.78
CA ALA A 49 -23.42 10.58 -3.69
C ALA A 49 -24.25 11.32 -2.62
N LEU A 50 -23.84 12.55 -2.27
CA LEU A 50 -24.53 13.37 -1.29
C LEU A 50 -25.91 13.82 -1.79
N GLU A 51 -26.08 14.04 -3.09
CA GLU A 51 -27.39 14.32 -3.70
C GLU A 51 -28.36 13.13 -3.56
N GLN A 52 -27.85 11.90 -3.74
CA GLN A 52 -28.64 10.68 -3.56
C GLN A 52 -28.99 10.40 -2.09
N SER A 53 -28.17 10.89 -1.15
CA SER A 53 -28.36 10.71 0.28
C SER A 53 -28.02 11.99 1.09
N PRO A 54 -28.87 13.04 1.05
CA PRO A 54 -28.57 14.34 1.66
C PRO A 54 -28.40 14.33 3.20
N GLY A 55 -28.83 13.26 3.86
CA GLY A 55 -28.68 13.05 5.30
C GLY A 55 -27.34 12.40 5.71
N ASP A 56 -26.50 12.02 4.75
CA ASP A 56 -25.21 11.39 5.03
C ASP A 56 -24.19 12.43 5.54
N ARG A 57 -24.03 12.48 6.87
CA ARG A 57 -23.10 13.40 7.54
C ARG A 57 -21.64 13.10 7.19
N GLU A 58 -21.29 11.87 6.84
CA GLU A 58 -19.91 11.51 6.49
C GLU A 58 -19.54 12.09 5.12
N GLN A 59 -20.45 11.95 4.14
CA GLN A 59 -20.27 12.55 2.82
C GLN A 59 -20.29 14.07 2.87
N LEU A 60 -21.19 14.68 3.64
CA LEU A 60 -21.21 16.13 3.85
C LEU A 60 -19.86 16.64 4.41
N ASN A 61 -19.30 15.94 5.38
CA ASN A 61 -18.00 16.27 5.97
C ASN A 61 -16.82 16.05 5.01
N ALA A 62 -16.92 15.08 4.09
CA ALA A 62 -15.93 14.86 3.05
C ALA A 62 -15.92 16.02 2.04
N VAL A 63 -17.09 16.38 1.52
CA VAL A 63 -17.28 17.50 0.58
C VAL A 63 -16.82 18.82 1.21
N PHE A 64 -17.19 19.10 2.47
CA PHE A 64 -16.77 20.31 3.19
C PHE A 64 -15.24 20.39 3.33
N ARG A 65 -14.58 19.27 3.70
CA ARG A 65 -13.11 19.23 3.83
C ARG A 65 -12.42 19.48 2.49
N ALA A 66 -12.93 18.93 1.39
CA ALA A 66 -12.37 19.15 0.07
C ALA A 66 -12.39 20.64 -0.33
N PHE A 67 -13.52 21.33 -0.15
CA PHE A 67 -13.61 22.78 -0.38
C PHE A 67 -12.68 23.58 0.54
N HIS A 68 -12.58 23.19 1.82
CA HIS A 68 -11.68 23.86 2.77
C HIS A 68 -10.20 23.70 2.39
N THR A 69 -9.78 22.51 1.97
CA THR A 69 -8.41 22.25 1.50
C THR A 69 -8.11 23.05 0.23
N LEU A 70 -9.04 23.06 -0.72
CA LEU A 70 -8.89 23.79 -1.98
C LEU A 70 -8.82 25.31 -1.76
N LYS A 71 -9.63 25.85 -0.82
CA LYS A 71 -9.56 27.24 -0.37
C LYS A 71 -8.18 27.57 0.23
N GLY A 72 -7.65 26.69 1.08
CA GLY A 72 -6.34 26.86 1.70
C GLY A 72 -5.20 26.94 0.68
N GLY A 73 -5.17 25.99 -0.27
CA GLY A 73 -4.17 25.97 -1.34
C GLY A 73 -4.28 27.19 -2.27
N ALA A 74 -5.49 27.60 -2.65
CA ALA A 74 -5.69 28.78 -3.48
C ALA A 74 -5.34 30.09 -2.75
N GLY A 75 -5.59 30.16 -1.44
CA GLY A 75 -5.22 31.30 -0.60
C GLY A 75 -3.70 31.46 -0.52
N PHE A 76 -2.95 30.36 -0.42
CA PHE A 76 -1.50 30.36 -0.45
C PHE A 76 -0.93 30.86 -1.79
N LEU A 77 -1.58 30.50 -2.91
CA LEU A 77 -1.21 30.96 -4.25
C LEU A 77 -1.68 32.39 -4.60
N GLY A 78 -2.53 33.00 -3.76
CA GLY A 78 -3.13 34.31 -4.02
C GLY A 78 -4.25 34.31 -5.08
N VAL A 79 -4.82 33.15 -5.42
CA VAL A 79 -5.86 33.02 -6.45
C VAL A 79 -7.22 33.39 -5.88
N THR A 80 -7.48 34.70 -5.80
CA THR A 80 -8.67 35.28 -5.15
C THR A 80 -10.00 34.73 -5.71
N PRO A 81 -10.20 34.61 -7.05
CA PRO A 81 -11.46 34.06 -7.59
C PRO A 81 -11.82 32.65 -7.10
N LEU A 82 -10.79 31.82 -6.90
CA LEU A 82 -10.95 30.44 -6.46
C LEU A 82 -11.28 30.39 -4.96
N VAL A 83 -10.62 31.24 -4.15
CA VAL A 83 -10.92 31.41 -2.72
C VAL A 83 -12.36 31.85 -2.50
N GLU A 84 -12.84 32.85 -3.25
CA GLU A 84 -14.21 33.36 -3.15
C GLU A 84 -15.25 32.26 -3.42
N LEU A 85 -15.04 31.45 -4.46
CA LEU A 85 -15.96 30.37 -4.83
C LEU A 85 -15.98 29.24 -3.80
N CYS A 86 -14.80 28.81 -3.31
CA CYS A 86 -14.72 27.81 -2.27
C CYS A 86 -15.34 28.28 -0.95
N HIS A 87 -15.14 29.55 -0.59
CA HIS A 87 -15.71 30.13 0.62
C HIS A 87 -17.25 30.12 0.59
N ALA A 88 -17.86 30.50 -0.54
CA ALA A 88 -19.32 30.47 -0.70
C ALA A 88 -19.90 29.05 -0.58
N ALA A 89 -19.21 28.05 -1.14
CA ALA A 89 -19.60 26.65 -0.99
C ALA A 89 -19.46 26.16 0.46
N GLU A 90 -18.37 26.53 1.12
CA GLU A 90 -18.07 26.15 2.51
C GLU A 90 -19.07 26.73 3.50
N GLU A 91 -19.45 28.01 3.36
CA GLU A 91 -20.44 28.67 4.23
C GLU A 91 -21.79 27.95 4.18
N THR A 92 -22.21 27.57 2.98
CA THR A 92 -23.47 26.86 2.75
C THR A 92 -23.45 25.44 3.31
N LEU A 93 -22.40 24.67 3.00
CA LEU A 93 -22.24 23.31 3.49
C LEU A 93 -22.05 23.29 5.01
N GLY A 94 -21.42 24.32 5.57
CA GLY A 94 -21.29 24.54 7.01
C GLY A 94 -22.64 24.69 7.72
N ALA A 95 -23.55 25.49 7.16
CA ALA A 95 -24.92 25.65 7.68
C ALA A 95 -25.75 24.35 7.61
N ALA A 96 -25.55 23.54 6.56
CA ALA A 96 -26.14 22.20 6.48
C ALA A 96 -25.55 21.25 7.54
N ARG A 97 -24.24 21.34 7.79
CA ARG A 97 -23.51 20.49 8.75
C ARG A 97 -23.92 20.73 10.20
N SER A 98 -24.10 22.00 10.57
CA SER A 98 -24.58 22.42 11.89
C SER A 98 -26.07 22.16 12.11
N GLY A 99 -26.79 21.64 11.09
CA GLY A 99 -28.23 21.40 11.14
C GLY A 99 -29.07 22.68 11.08
N GLN A 100 -28.47 23.82 10.74
CA GLN A 100 -29.15 25.12 10.64
C GLN A 100 -29.92 25.27 9.31
N ALA A 101 -29.64 24.42 8.32
CA ALA A 101 -30.33 24.41 7.04
C ALA A 101 -30.38 23.01 6.41
N THR A 102 -31.26 22.82 5.42
CA THR A 102 -31.41 21.55 4.69
C THR A 102 -31.02 21.75 3.23
N LEU A 103 -30.24 20.82 2.67
CA LEU A 103 -29.84 20.86 1.27
C LEU A 103 -30.99 20.43 0.35
N GLU A 104 -31.50 21.37 -0.44
CA GLU A 104 -32.43 21.15 -1.56
C GLU A 104 -31.68 20.88 -2.90
N PRO A 105 -32.33 20.27 -3.91
CA PRO A 105 -31.74 19.98 -5.23
C PRO A 105 -31.00 21.15 -5.90
N ARG A 106 -31.55 22.37 -5.80
CA ARG A 106 -30.92 23.58 -6.35
C ARG A 106 -29.51 23.85 -5.80
N HIS A 107 -29.20 23.42 -4.58
CA HIS A 107 -27.86 23.60 -3.99
C HIS A 107 -26.87 22.59 -4.58
N PHE A 108 -27.33 21.39 -4.95
CA PHE A 108 -26.50 20.39 -5.65
C PHE A 108 -26.22 20.83 -7.09
N ASP A 109 -27.22 21.40 -7.78
CA ASP A 109 -27.02 22.00 -9.11
C ASP A 109 -26.00 23.15 -9.06
N ALA A 110 -26.06 23.98 -8.01
CA ALA A 110 -25.07 25.03 -7.79
C ALA A 110 -23.69 24.46 -7.45
N ALA A 111 -23.61 23.36 -6.67
CA ALA A 111 -22.37 22.65 -6.35
C ALA A 111 -21.66 22.08 -7.58
N GLN A 112 -22.43 21.47 -8.48
CA GLN A 112 -21.90 20.96 -9.75
C GLN A 112 -21.42 22.10 -10.65
N GLN A 113 -22.18 23.20 -10.75
CA GLN A 113 -21.73 24.38 -11.49
C GLN A 113 -20.45 25.00 -10.89
N SER A 114 -20.33 25.05 -9.56
CA SER A 114 -19.10 25.51 -8.90
C SER A 114 -17.92 24.62 -9.23
N LEU A 115 -18.12 23.30 -9.34
CA LEU A 115 -17.06 22.37 -9.73
C LEU A 115 -16.54 22.67 -11.14
N ASP A 116 -17.43 22.93 -12.10
CA ASP A 116 -17.05 23.30 -13.47
C ASP A 116 -16.21 24.59 -13.49
N TRP A 117 -16.60 25.59 -12.70
CA TRP A 117 -15.84 26.85 -12.58
C TRP A 117 -14.50 26.65 -11.89
N LEU A 118 -14.43 25.84 -10.83
CA LEU A 118 -13.16 25.50 -10.17
C LEU A 118 -12.21 24.77 -11.13
N GLN A 119 -12.73 23.84 -11.93
CA GLN A 119 -11.96 23.14 -12.96
C GLN A 119 -11.41 24.13 -14.00
N ALA A 120 -12.23 25.05 -14.50
CA ALA A 120 -11.80 26.10 -15.42
C ALA A 120 -10.75 27.04 -14.81
N MET A 121 -10.85 27.36 -13.51
CA MET A 121 -9.84 28.15 -12.80
C MET A 121 -8.51 27.42 -12.67
N VAL A 122 -8.53 26.12 -12.34
CA VAL A 122 -7.33 25.28 -12.26
C VAL A 122 -6.67 25.13 -13.63
N ASP A 123 -7.45 24.97 -14.71
CA ASP A 123 -6.93 24.93 -16.09
C ASP A 123 -6.31 26.27 -16.52
N ALA A 124 -6.86 27.40 -16.06
CA ALA A 124 -6.29 28.72 -16.31
C ALA A 124 -4.94 28.91 -15.59
N ILE A 125 -4.80 28.40 -14.36
CA ILE A 125 -3.54 28.41 -13.61
C ILE A 125 -2.47 27.58 -14.34
N ASP A 126 -2.83 26.37 -14.79
CA ASP A 126 -1.94 25.44 -15.49
C ASP A 126 -1.44 26.01 -16.83
N SER A 127 -2.33 26.67 -17.57
CA SER A 127 -2.00 27.30 -18.86
C SER A 127 -1.35 28.68 -18.75
N GLY A 128 -1.25 29.25 -17.54
CA GLY A 128 -0.77 30.61 -17.31
C GLY A 128 -1.68 31.70 -17.89
N SER A 129 -2.97 31.41 -18.05
CA SER A 129 -3.99 32.31 -18.58
C SER A 129 -4.68 33.10 -17.45
N GLU A 130 -5.49 34.11 -17.80
CA GLU A 130 -6.28 34.85 -16.81
C GLU A 130 -7.33 33.94 -16.15
N VAL A 131 -7.34 33.90 -14.83
CA VAL A 131 -8.26 33.04 -14.05
C VAL A 131 -9.68 33.61 -14.16
N PRO A 132 -10.64 32.87 -14.73
CA PRO A 132 -11.98 33.38 -14.95
C PRO A 132 -12.75 33.45 -13.62
N ARG A 133 -13.63 34.43 -13.46
CA ARG A 133 -14.48 34.57 -12.26
C ARG A 133 -15.84 33.90 -12.48
N ALA A 134 -16.31 33.16 -11.49
CA ALA A 134 -17.64 32.55 -11.52
C ALA A 134 -18.73 33.64 -11.54
N PRO A 135 -19.81 33.46 -12.32
CA PRO A 135 -20.95 34.37 -12.33
C PRO A 135 -21.60 34.43 -10.94
N ALA A 136 -22.09 35.62 -10.57
CA ALA A 136 -22.79 35.82 -9.29
C ALA A 136 -24.01 34.90 -9.13
N SER A 137 -24.61 34.40 -10.21
CA SER A 137 -25.70 33.42 -10.15
C SER A 137 -25.28 32.05 -9.60
N VAL A 138 -24.04 31.61 -9.83
CA VAL A 138 -23.50 30.34 -9.31
C VAL A 138 -23.15 30.50 -7.83
N VAL A 139 -22.48 31.62 -7.48
CA VAL A 139 -22.14 31.97 -6.10
C VAL A 139 -23.39 32.15 -5.24
N ASN A 140 -24.42 32.83 -5.76
CA ASN A 140 -25.69 33.03 -5.06
C ASN A 140 -26.62 31.81 -5.13
N GLY A 141 -26.42 30.90 -6.09
CA GLY A 141 -27.20 29.65 -6.21
C GLY A 141 -26.99 28.71 -5.01
N PHE A 142 -25.85 28.85 -4.32
CA PHE A 142 -25.54 28.18 -3.07
C PHE A 142 -26.25 28.80 -1.85
N SER A 143 -26.70 30.06 -1.90
CA SER A 143 -27.19 30.75 -0.72
C SER A 143 -28.48 30.14 -0.15
N LEU A 144 -28.37 29.61 1.06
CA LEU A 144 -29.52 29.13 1.84
C LEU A 144 -30.32 30.34 2.32
N ALA A 145 -31.62 30.36 2.04
CA ALA A 145 -32.50 31.33 2.67
C ALA A 145 -32.52 31.07 4.18
N PRO A 146 -32.39 32.09 5.05
CA PRO A 146 -32.47 31.89 6.49
C PRO A 146 -33.84 31.32 6.84
N VAL A 147 -33.84 30.15 7.49
CA VAL A 147 -35.06 29.49 7.95
C VAL A 147 -35.73 30.39 8.99
N THR A 148 -36.83 31.05 8.63
CA THR A 148 -37.73 31.64 9.62
C THR A 148 -38.27 30.51 10.50
N ALA A 149 -37.90 30.53 11.78
CA ALA A 149 -38.27 29.54 12.78
C ALA A 149 -39.79 29.29 12.80
N ALA A 150 -40.22 28.18 12.19
CA ALA A 150 -41.52 27.59 12.41
C ALA A 150 -41.37 26.53 13.50
N ALA A 151 -41.82 26.88 14.71
CA ALA A 151 -41.79 26.02 15.88
C ALA A 151 -42.55 24.70 15.66
N THR A 152 -41.94 23.58 16.04
CA THR A 152 -42.65 22.36 16.46
C THR A 152 -41.84 21.65 17.55
N PRO A 153 -42.49 20.96 18.50
CA PRO A 153 -42.01 20.79 19.87
C PRO A 153 -41.14 19.54 20.06
N GLY A 154 -40.24 19.64 21.03
CA GLY A 154 -39.17 18.69 21.29
C GLY A 154 -39.59 17.33 21.86
N VAL A 155 -38.65 16.40 21.71
CA VAL A 155 -38.50 15.20 22.53
C VAL A 155 -37.04 15.16 22.99
N ALA A 156 -36.87 15.10 24.30
CA ALA A 156 -35.60 15.12 25.00
C ALA A 156 -34.83 13.80 24.86
N ALA A 157 -33.51 13.89 24.81
CA ALA A 157 -32.60 12.83 25.22
C ALA A 157 -31.40 13.46 25.97
N ASN A 158 -31.34 13.20 27.27
CA ASN A 158 -30.20 13.53 28.13
C ASN A 158 -29.04 12.57 27.85
N GLY A 159 -27.82 13.11 27.79
CA GLY A 159 -26.57 12.37 27.90
C GLY A 159 -25.40 13.37 27.83
N ASP A 160 -24.70 13.54 28.95
CA ASP A 160 -23.53 14.41 29.11
C ASP A 160 -22.54 14.25 27.95
N MET A 161 -22.49 15.25 27.08
CA MET A 161 -21.44 15.48 26.09
C MET A 161 -21.13 16.97 26.18
N ILE A 162 -19.85 17.31 26.39
CA ILE A 162 -19.35 18.67 26.24
C ILE A 162 -19.79 19.14 24.85
N GLY A 163 -20.60 20.19 24.78
CA GLY A 163 -21.10 20.71 23.51
C GLY A 163 -19.96 21.28 22.67
N ASP A 164 -20.11 21.26 21.34
CA ASP A 164 -19.08 21.75 20.41
C ASP A 164 -18.67 23.22 20.72
N ASP A 165 -19.58 24.03 21.27
CA ASP A 165 -19.31 25.40 21.72
C ASP A 165 -18.36 25.47 22.94
N GLU A 166 -18.45 24.49 23.86
CA GLU A 166 -17.59 24.38 25.04
C GLU A 166 -16.23 23.76 24.66
N PHE A 167 -16.22 22.89 23.64
CA PHE A 167 -15.00 22.33 23.05
C PHE A 167 -14.21 23.38 22.23
N GLU A 168 -14.90 24.23 21.45
CA GLU A 168 -14.28 25.36 20.75
C GLU A 168 -13.74 26.40 21.75
N ALA A 169 -14.48 26.71 22.82
CA ALA A 169 -13.99 27.62 23.87
C ALA A 169 -12.75 27.08 24.60
N LEU A 170 -12.63 25.75 24.77
CA LEU A 170 -11.44 25.09 25.32
C LEU A 170 -10.26 25.09 24.35
N LEU A 171 -10.51 24.96 23.04
CA LEU A 171 -9.50 25.07 22.00
C LEU A 171 -8.97 26.50 21.85
N ASP A 172 -9.83 27.49 21.97
CA ASP A 172 -9.48 28.92 21.92
C ASP A 172 -8.65 29.34 23.14
N GLN A 173 -8.87 28.70 24.30
CA GLN A 173 -8.03 28.85 25.50
C GLN A 173 -6.66 28.16 25.37
N LEU A 174 -6.55 27.09 24.58
CA LEU A 174 -5.31 26.31 24.42
C LEU A 174 -4.39 26.86 23.31
N HIS A 175 -4.94 27.55 22.31
CA HIS A 175 -4.21 28.13 21.17
C HIS A 175 -4.06 29.65 21.24
N GLY A 176 -4.13 30.21 22.46
CA GLY A 176 -4.03 31.63 22.79
C GLY A 176 -3.44 32.56 21.72
N ASN A 177 -4.30 33.45 21.24
CA ASN A 177 -3.94 34.66 20.51
C ASN A 177 -2.83 35.44 21.22
N ALA A 178 -1.71 35.68 20.52
CA ALA A 178 -0.80 36.77 20.84
C ALA A 178 -0.32 37.45 19.54
N ALA A 179 -0.88 38.64 19.27
CA ALA A 179 -0.18 39.72 18.58
C ALA A 179 0.03 40.88 19.58
N PRO A 180 1.08 41.70 19.42
CA PRO A 180 1.91 42.16 20.54
C PRO A 180 1.49 43.51 21.14
N GLY A 181 1.63 43.64 22.46
CA GLY A 181 1.68 44.95 23.12
C GLY A 181 1.17 44.99 24.55
N SER A 182 2.06 44.73 25.52
CA SER A 182 2.24 45.40 26.82
C SER A 182 2.68 44.40 27.91
N ALA A 183 3.56 44.88 28.81
CA ALA A 183 4.52 44.08 29.56
C ALA A 183 4.02 43.41 30.87
N SER A 184 4.47 42.16 31.07
CA SER A 184 5.04 41.49 32.28
C SER A 184 4.28 41.38 33.63
N PRO A 185 4.68 40.46 34.54
CA PRO A 185 5.28 39.12 34.35
C PRO A 185 4.74 38.04 35.34
N ALA A 186 4.96 36.73 35.06
CA ALA A 186 5.59 35.75 35.98
C ALA A 186 5.42 34.26 35.56
N ALA A 187 6.52 33.51 35.75
CA ALA A 187 6.67 32.07 36.08
C ALA A 187 6.92 31.02 34.97
N ASN A 188 8.22 30.76 34.77
CA ASN A 188 8.95 29.52 34.42
C ASN A 188 8.22 28.31 33.80
N THR A 189 8.63 27.96 32.58
CA THR A 189 8.85 26.56 32.15
C THR A 189 9.99 26.51 31.13
N ASP A 190 10.90 25.54 31.29
CA ASP A 190 12.06 25.29 30.45
C ASP A 190 11.65 24.93 29.00
N ALA A 191 11.70 25.92 28.11
CA ALA A 191 11.63 25.74 26.67
C ALA A 191 12.88 26.38 26.05
N ILE A 192 13.66 25.59 25.31
CA ILE A 192 14.80 26.07 24.52
C ILE A 192 14.27 27.13 23.56
N SER A 193 14.81 28.34 23.63
CA SER A 193 14.40 29.45 22.75
C SER A 193 14.81 29.19 21.31
N ASP A 194 14.07 29.74 20.34
CA ASP A 194 14.37 29.61 18.91
C ASP A 194 15.79 30.09 18.55
N ASP A 195 16.33 31.08 19.28
CA ASP A 195 17.70 31.57 19.12
C ASP A 195 18.75 30.54 19.58
N GLU A 196 18.44 29.74 20.60
CA GLU A 196 19.30 28.64 21.08
C GLU A 196 19.21 27.42 20.15
N PHE A 197 18.05 27.23 19.52
CA PHE A 197 17.84 26.22 18.48
C PHE A 197 18.59 26.55 17.17
N GLU A 198 18.57 27.80 16.72
CA GLU A 198 19.37 28.24 15.56
C GLU A 198 20.88 28.12 15.83
N ALA A 199 21.34 28.46 17.04
CA ALA A 199 22.74 28.29 17.45
C ALA A 199 23.19 26.81 17.50
N LEU A 200 22.25 25.87 17.74
CA LEU A 200 22.51 24.43 17.68
C LEU A 200 22.53 23.90 16.24
N LEU A 201 21.69 24.43 15.36
CA LEU A 201 21.67 24.11 13.94
C LEU A 201 22.96 24.58 13.24
N ASP A 202 23.45 25.76 13.59
CA ASP A 202 24.69 26.31 13.02
C ASP A 202 25.94 25.51 13.44
N ARG A 203 25.90 24.88 14.63
CA ARG A 203 26.94 23.94 15.08
C ARG A 203 26.90 22.59 14.38
N LEU A 204 25.75 22.18 13.84
CA LEU A 204 25.58 20.84 13.26
C LEU A 204 25.98 20.78 11.76
N HIS A 205 26.08 21.93 11.08
CA HIS A 205 26.32 22.01 9.63
C HIS A 205 27.69 22.59 9.19
N GLY A 206 28.65 22.76 10.10
CA GLY A 206 29.94 23.39 9.75
C GLY A 206 30.99 22.47 9.09
N SER A 207 31.20 22.62 7.78
CA SER A 207 32.47 22.37 7.04
C SER A 207 32.38 23.05 5.65
N ALA A 208 33.28 23.90 5.12
CA ALA A 208 34.64 24.37 5.45
C ALA A 208 35.03 25.59 4.52
N PRO A 209 36.32 25.93 4.21
CA PRO A 209 37.15 27.06 4.68
C PRO A 209 37.62 28.03 3.52
N PRO A 210 38.75 28.83 3.55
CA PRO A 210 39.57 29.40 4.63
C PRO A 210 39.84 30.95 4.53
N GLY A 211 40.24 31.56 5.66
CA GLY A 211 41.23 32.66 5.68
C GLY A 211 40.80 34.00 6.32
N THR A 212 41.22 34.27 7.55
CA THR A 212 42.20 35.31 7.94
C THR A 212 42.16 35.55 9.45
N ALA A 213 43.35 35.83 9.99
CA ALA A 213 43.67 35.91 11.41
C ALA A 213 43.10 37.14 12.13
N ILE A 214 43.01 37.07 13.47
CA ILE A 214 43.68 37.97 14.44
C ILE A 214 43.64 37.35 15.85
N ALA A 215 44.70 37.62 16.60
CA ALA A 215 45.20 37.00 17.81
C ALA A 215 44.60 37.51 19.14
N ALA A 216 44.76 36.71 20.22
CA ALA A 216 45.62 36.97 21.39
C ALA A 216 45.09 36.36 22.72
N ALA A 217 45.96 35.61 23.42
CA ALA A 217 45.81 35.07 24.79
C ALA A 217 46.16 36.14 25.87
N PRO A 218 46.16 35.92 27.22
CA PRO A 218 46.88 34.85 27.99
C PRO A 218 46.04 34.22 29.15
N ALA A 219 46.24 32.97 29.62
CA ALA A 219 47.33 32.27 30.32
C ALA A 219 47.39 32.45 31.86
N ALA A 220 47.32 31.31 32.60
CA ALA A 220 47.97 30.97 33.89
C ALA A 220 47.32 29.69 34.47
N ALA A 221 47.94 28.74 35.18
CA ALA A 221 49.32 28.32 35.44
C ALA A 221 49.23 26.93 36.12
N LYS A 222 50.17 26.02 35.85
CA LYS A 222 50.40 24.77 36.60
C LYS A 222 51.39 24.99 37.75
N PRO A 223 51.50 24.03 38.69
CA PRO A 223 52.83 23.55 39.11
C PRO A 223 53.02 22.02 38.95
N LEU A 224 54.30 21.66 38.78
CA LEU A 224 54.97 20.34 38.76
C LEU A 224 56.05 20.39 39.88
N PRO A 225 56.98 19.43 40.08
CA PRO A 225 56.97 17.95 40.03
C PRO A 225 57.76 17.30 41.21
N VAL A 226 57.85 15.96 41.31
CA VAL A 226 59.05 15.27 41.85
C VAL A 226 59.39 14.04 41.00
N ARG A 227 60.68 13.89 40.70
CA ARG A 227 61.32 12.92 39.79
C ARG A 227 62.23 11.99 40.60
N ALA A 228 62.33 10.70 40.24
CA ALA A 228 63.40 9.80 40.68
C ALA A 228 63.97 9.02 39.46
N ALA A 229 65.28 8.74 39.49
CA ALA A 229 66.08 8.14 38.41
C ALA A 229 66.97 6.99 38.98
N PRO A 230 67.87 6.31 38.22
CA PRO A 230 67.83 4.86 37.89
C PRO A 230 69.05 4.04 38.43
N PRO A 231 69.23 2.76 38.00
CA PRO A 231 70.50 2.40 37.33
C PRO A 231 70.42 1.35 36.18
N ALA A 232 71.52 1.19 35.43
CA ALA A 232 71.81 0.28 34.29
C ALA A 232 73.08 -0.60 34.61
N PRO A 233 73.75 -1.42 33.73
CA PRO A 233 73.40 -2.18 32.49
C PRO A 233 74.00 -3.65 32.30
N ALA A 234 73.43 -4.45 31.36
CA ALA A 234 73.99 -5.39 30.31
C ALA A 234 74.80 -6.72 30.63
N PRO A 235 75.06 -7.68 29.67
CA PRO A 235 74.34 -8.31 28.50
C PRO A 235 74.60 -9.88 28.35
N PRO A 236 74.51 -10.64 27.20
CA PRO A 236 73.75 -10.56 25.92
C PRO A 236 73.03 -11.88 25.41
N ALA A 237 72.16 -11.69 24.40
CA ALA A 237 71.86 -12.47 23.17
C ALA A 237 71.11 -13.83 23.14
N ALA A 238 69.94 -13.83 22.47
CA ALA A 238 69.65 -14.66 21.28
C ALA A 238 68.45 -14.09 20.48
N ALA A 239 68.58 -14.07 19.15
CA ALA A 239 67.74 -13.31 18.21
C ALA A 239 66.55 -14.10 17.62
N ARG A 240 65.46 -13.39 17.30
CA ARG A 240 64.49 -13.68 16.21
C ARG A 240 63.77 -12.38 15.78
N PRO A 241 63.30 -12.29 14.52
CA PRO A 241 63.31 -11.06 13.72
C PRO A 241 62.17 -10.08 14.01
N ALA A 242 62.47 -8.79 13.82
CA ALA A 242 61.56 -7.67 13.98
C ALA A 242 60.44 -7.67 12.92
N ALA A 243 59.20 -7.56 13.39
CA ALA A 243 58.03 -7.28 12.60
C ALA A 243 58.13 -5.88 11.99
N ALA A 244 57.87 -5.81 10.69
CA ALA A 244 57.64 -4.57 9.98
C ALA A 244 56.45 -3.81 10.60
N GLN A 245 56.61 -2.50 10.72
CA GLN A 245 55.53 -1.57 11.07
C GLN A 245 54.35 -1.79 10.12
N PRO A 246 53.10 -1.87 10.60
CA PRO A 246 51.96 -1.82 9.71
C PRO A 246 51.94 -0.43 9.08
N ALA A 247 52.18 -0.40 7.77
CA ALA A 247 51.87 0.74 6.95
C ALA A 247 50.40 1.12 7.22
N ASN A 248 50.15 2.42 7.39
CA ASN A 248 48.82 3.00 7.34
C ASN A 248 48.14 2.55 6.05
N GLY A 249 47.40 1.43 6.13
CA GLY A 249 46.32 1.14 5.22
C GLY A 249 45.26 2.19 5.50
N ALA A 250 45.38 3.32 4.82
CA ALA A 250 44.23 4.17 4.57
C ALA A 250 43.18 3.23 3.99
N ALA A 251 42.18 2.92 4.82
CA ALA A 251 40.98 2.28 4.36
C ALA A 251 40.45 3.18 3.24
N ASN A 252 40.61 2.71 2.00
CA ASN A 252 39.68 3.04 0.94
C ASN A 252 38.33 2.49 1.43
N ALA A 253 37.66 3.28 2.28
CA ALA A 253 36.23 3.38 2.17
C ALA A 253 36.03 3.95 0.78
N GLU A 254 35.83 3.05 -0.19
CA GLU A 254 35.30 3.42 -1.49
C GLU A 254 34.14 4.36 -1.20
N ARG A 255 34.29 5.61 -1.60
CA ARG A 255 33.19 6.57 -1.52
C ARG A 255 32.09 5.95 -2.36
N GLU A 256 31.12 5.30 -1.73
CA GLU A 256 29.94 4.79 -2.41
C GLU A 256 29.30 5.99 -3.09
N HIS A 257 29.49 6.08 -4.40
CA HIS A 257 28.89 7.10 -5.24
C HIS A 257 27.40 6.77 -5.34
N THR A 258 26.64 7.18 -4.33
CA THR A 258 25.19 7.03 -4.33
C THR A 258 24.58 8.06 -5.28
N VAL A 259 23.82 7.56 -6.25
CA VAL A 259 23.09 8.41 -7.21
C VAL A 259 21.62 8.39 -6.80
N ARG A 260 21.07 9.56 -6.49
CA ARG A 260 19.63 9.69 -6.26
C ARG A 260 18.91 9.62 -7.60
N VAL A 261 18.03 8.63 -7.75
CA VAL A 261 17.21 8.42 -8.94
C VAL A 261 15.74 8.56 -8.54
N ASP A 262 14.97 9.28 -9.37
CA ASP A 262 13.52 9.39 -9.23
C ASP A 262 12.86 8.01 -9.37
N THR A 263 11.92 7.70 -8.48
CA THR A 263 11.19 6.42 -8.46
C THR A 263 10.45 6.16 -9.76
N ARG A 264 9.87 7.19 -10.40
CA ARG A 264 9.15 7.08 -11.67
C ARG A 264 10.05 6.56 -12.80
N ARG A 265 11.35 6.89 -12.77
CA ARG A 265 12.32 6.40 -13.77
C ARG A 265 12.63 4.92 -13.57
N LEU A 266 12.74 4.46 -12.33
CA LEU A 266 12.94 3.04 -12.03
C LEU A 266 11.71 2.22 -12.41
N ASP A 267 10.51 2.73 -12.15
CA ASP A 267 9.26 2.08 -12.56
C ASP A 267 9.14 2.00 -14.10
N ALA A 268 9.51 3.05 -14.83
CA ALA A 268 9.54 3.01 -16.30
C ALA A 268 10.55 1.98 -16.85
N ILE A 269 11.72 1.83 -16.22
CA ILE A 269 12.70 0.80 -16.60
C ILE A 269 12.11 -0.61 -16.37
N VAL A 270 11.40 -0.80 -15.27
CA VAL A 270 10.68 -2.04 -14.96
C VAL A 270 9.66 -2.37 -16.05
N ASP A 271 8.85 -1.40 -16.47
CA ASP A 271 7.85 -1.61 -17.51
C ASP A 271 8.51 -1.99 -18.85
N LEU A 272 9.59 -1.29 -19.22
CA LEU A 272 10.37 -1.61 -20.43
C LEU A 272 11.01 -3.01 -20.37
N VAL A 273 11.50 -3.42 -19.20
CA VAL A 273 11.99 -4.80 -19.00
C VAL A 273 10.84 -5.80 -19.14
N GLY A 274 9.65 -5.46 -18.63
CA GLY A 274 8.44 -6.26 -18.84
C GLY A 274 8.11 -6.42 -20.33
N GLU A 275 8.12 -5.33 -21.10
CA GLU A 275 7.94 -5.36 -22.55
C GLU A 275 9.03 -6.18 -23.26
N LEU A 276 10.28 -6.08 -22.81
CA LEU A 276 11.38 -6.88 -23.36
C LEU A 276 11.18 -8.38 -23.08
N VAL A 277 10.72 -8.74 -21.88
CA VAL A 277 10.37 -10.13 -21.53
C VAL A 277 9.22 -10.63 -22.41
N LEU A 278 8.22 -9.80 -22.69
CA LEU A 278 7.12 -10.14 -23.61
C LEU A 278 7.63 -10.31 -25.06
N ALA A 279 8.46 -9.40 -25.55
CA ALA A 279 9.06 -9.47 -26.88
C ALA A 279 9.94 -10.72 -27.04
N ARG A 280 10.72 -11.06 -26.01
CA ARG A 280 11.49 -12.30 -25.91
C ARG A 280 10.60 -13.53 -26.00
N ASN A 281 9.53 -13.59 -25.22
CA ASN A 281 8.59 -14.71 -25.23
C ASN A 281 7.92 -14.86 -26.61
N ARG A 282 7.56 -13.75 -27.26
CA ARG A 282 7.06 -13.75 -28.65
C ARG A 282 8.04 -14.34 -29.65
N LEU A 283 9.33 -13.99 -29.53
CA LEU A 283 10.39 -14.55 -30.37
C LEU A 283 10.52 -16.07 -30.17
N LYS A 284 10.45 -16.53 -28.91
CA LYS A 284 10.49 -17.96 -28.56
C LYS A 284 9.31 -18.74 -29.15
N THR A 285 8.13 -18.14 -29.21
CA THR A 285 6.94 -18.73 -29.85
C THR A 285 7.07 -18.79 -31.38
N LEU A 286 7.58 -17.74 -32.02
CA LEU A 286 7.81 -17.71 -33.48
C LEU A 286 8.87 -18.73 -33.92
N ARG A 287 9.93 -18.88 -33.12
CA ARG A 287 11.02 -19.85 -33.32
C ARG A 287 10.53 -21.29 -33.47
N ALA A 288 9.51 -21.69 -32.71
CA ALA A 288 8.95 -23.04 -32.78
C ALA A 288 8.43 -23.41 -34.19
N ARG A 289 8.17 -22.42 -35.05
CA ARG A 289 7.70 -22.60 -36.43
C ARG A 289 8.82 -22.61 -37.48
N LEU A 290 9.97 -22.00 -37.19
CA LEU A 290 11.04 -21.73 -38.17
C LEU A 290 12.14 -22.80 -38.18
N ARG A 291 12.35 -23.56 -37.09
CA ARG A 291 13.35 -24.64 -36.96
C ARG A 291 14.75 -24.27 -37.50
N ASP A 292 15.26 -23.11 -37.07
CA ASP A 292 16.56 -22.58 -37.46
C ASP A 292 17.52 -22.56 -36.25
N GLU A 293 18.64 -23.29 -36.35
CA GLU A 293 19.60 -23.40 -35.25
C GLU A 293 20.36 -22.09 -34.95
N GLU A 294 20.60 -21.25 -35.95
CA GLU A 294 21.28 -19.97 -35.76
C GLU A 294 20.36 -18.99 -35.03
N LEU A 295 19.08 -18.99 -35.41
CA LEU A 295 18.04 -18.29 -34.68
C LEU A 295 17.90 -18.82 -33.25
N ASP A 296 17.93 -20.13 -33.04
CA ASP A 296 17.85 -20.74 -31.70
C ASP A 296 18.98 -20.25 -30.78
N ARG A 297 20.21 -20.16 -31.29
CA ARG A 297 21.36 -19.63 -30.54
C ARG A 297 21.19 -18.14 -30.25
N ALA A 298 20.75 -17.34 -31.22
CA ALA A 298 20.51 -15.91 -31.05
C ALA A 298 19.42 -15.62 -30.00
N VAL A 299 18.29 -16.35 -30.05
CA VAL A 299 17.21 -16.25 -29.05
C VAL A 299 17.71 -16.65 -27.67
N SER A 300 18.49 -17.73 -27.56
CA SER A 300 19.02 -18.17 -26.26
C SER A 300 19.97 -17.13 -25.64
N THR A 301 20.78 -16.46 -26.45
CA THR A 301 21.62 -15.34 -26.00
C THR A 301 20.78 -14.15 -25.54
N LEU A 302 19.72 -13.80 -26.29
CA LEU A 302 18.77 -12.76 -25.89
C LEU A 302 18.04 -13.12 -24.59
N ASP A 303 17.67 -14.39 -24.40
CA ASP A 303 17.03 -14.89 -23.19
C ASP A 303 17.92 -14.66 -21.96
N ASN A 304 19.18 -15.05 -22.06
CA ASN A 304 20.16 -14.88 -20.98
C ASN A 304 20.46 -13.40 -20.70
N ALA A 305 20.62 -12.58 -21.73
CA ALA A 305 20.85 -11.14 -21.58
C ALA A 305 19.65 -10.44 -20.91
N THR A 306 18.44 -10.80 -21.33
CA THR A 306 17.20 -10.26 -20.76
C THR A 306 17.03 -10.66 -19.30
N ALA A 307 17.30 -11.92 -18.95
CA ALA A 307 17.24 -12.40 -17.57
C ALA A 307 18.25 -11.68 -16.66
N ARG A 308 19.47 -11.44 -17.15
CA ARG A 308 20.50 -10.67 -16.43
C ARG A 308 20.08 -9.21 -16.24
N LEU A 309 19.52 -8.59 -17.27
CA LEU A 309 19.03 -7.21 -17.19
C LEU A 309 17.88 -7.09 -16.18
N GLN A 310 16.93 -8.02 -16.23
CA GLN A 310 15.83 -8.08 -15.28
C GLN A 310 16.35 -8.23 -13.84
N GLY A 311 17.26 -9.16 -13.59
CA GLY A 311 17.88 -9.33 -12.28
C GLY A 311 18.57 -8.05 -11.78
N ALA A 312 19.33 -7.36 -12.64
CA ALA A 312 20.01 -6.12 -12.29
C ALA A 312 19.01 -4.99 -11.94
N VAL A 313 17.97 -4.80 -12.76
CA VAL A 313 16.92 -3.80 -12.50
C VAL A 313 16.18 -4.08 -11.19
N MET A 314 15.88 -5.35 -10.90
CA MET A 314 15.26 -5.74 -9.63
C MET A 314 16.15 -5.33 -8.45
N HIS A 315 17.45 -5.64 -8.47
CA HIS A 315 18.37 -5.26 -7.39
C HIS A 315 18.45 -3.73 -7.19
N THR A 316 18.35 -2.93 -8.26
CA THR A 316 18.32 -1.46 -8.11
C THR A 316 17.07 -0.91 -7.43
N ARG A 317 15.99 -1.70 -7.38
CA ARG A 317 14.71 -1.34 -6.74
C ARG A 317 14.54 -1.95 -5.34
N MET A 318 15.40 -2.91 -4.99
CA MET A 318 15.37 -3.56 -3.69
C MET A 318 15.60 -2.54 -2.58
N GLN A 319 14.85 -2.72 -1.49
CA GLN A 319 14.96 -1.92 -0.30
C GLN A 319 15.01 -2.85 0.93
N PRO A 320 15.84 -2.54 1.94
CA PRO A 320 15.80 -3.27 3.20
C PRO A 320 14.42 -3.18 3.84
N VAL A 321 13.87 -4.33 4.24
CA VAL A 321 12.58 -4.43 4.94
C VAL A 321 12.60 -3.67 6.27
N GLY A 322 13.79 -3.46 6.85
CA GLY A 322 14.02 -2.70 8.08
C GLY A 322 13.41 -1.30 8.10
N LYS A 323 13.27 -0.63 6.94
CA LYS A 323 12.59 0.67 6.85
C LYS A 323 11.13 0.59 7.32
N VAL A 324 10.42 -0.49 7.00
CA VAL A 324 9.05 -0.71 7.50
C VAL A 324 9.08 -1.17 8.96
N PHE A 325 10.05 -2.02 9.33
CA PHE A 325 10.17 -2.53 10.69
C PHE A 325 10.47 -1.43 11.72
N SER A 326 11.08 -0.32 11.29
CA SER A 326 11.38 0.83 12.15
C SER A 326 10.16 1.42 12.87
N ARG A 327 8.96 1.28 12.31
CA ARG A 327 7.71 1.82 12.88
C ARG A 327 7.06 0.88 13.89
N PHE A 328 7.33 -0.42 13.81
CA PHE A 328 6.66 -1.45 14.61
C PHE A 328 6.96 -1.38 16.12
N PRO A 329 8.18 -1.05 16.59
CA PRO A 329 8.44 -0.90 18.01
C PRO A 329 7.59 0.16 18.69
N LYS A 330 7.22 1.24 17.98
CA LYS A 330 6.32 2.28 18.52
C LYS A 330 4.89 1.75 18.62
N VAL A 331 4.37 1.19 17.53
CA VAL A 331 3.01 0.63 17.49
C VAL A 331 2.83 -0.48 18.52
N ALA A 332 3.79 -1.39 18.66
CA ALA A 332 3.74 -2.47 19.63
C ALA A 332 3.68 -1.94 21.08
N ARG A 333 4.48 -0.92 21.41
CA ARG A 333 4.47 -0.27 22.73
C ARG A 333 3.15 0.45 23.00
N ASP A 334 2.61 1.15 22.02
CA ASP A 334 1.34 1.89 22.16
C ASP A 334 0.16 0.93 22.39
N VAL A 335 0.09 -0.18 21.64
CA VAL A 335 -0.94 -1.23 21.81
C VAL A 335 -0.76 -1.95 23.15
N ALA A 336 0.47 -2.27 23.54
CA ALA A 336 0.74 -2.93 24.81
C ALA A 336 0.33 -2.04 26.00
N ARG A 337 0.62 -0.73 25.95
CA ARG A 337 0.18 0.24 26.97
C ARG A 337 -1.35 0.37 27.02
N ALA A 338 -2.02 0.44 25.88
CA ALA A 338 -3.47 0.55 25.83
C ALA A 338 -4.19 -0.68 26.44
N LEU A 339 -3.57 -1.85 26.40
CA LEU A 339 -4.12 -3.11 26.91
C LEU A 339 -3.53 -3.55 28.26
N ASP A 340 -2.68 -2.71 28.88
CA ASP A 340 -1.95 -3.00 30.13
C ASP A 340 -1.16 -4.33 30.09
N LYS A 341 -0.41 -4.53 28.99
CA LYS A 341 0.45 -5.71 28.77
C LYS A 341 1.91 -5.31 28.67
N GLU A 342 2.80 -6.21 29.08
CA GLU A 342 4.25 -6.06 28.90
C GLU A 342 4.69 -6.91 27.71
N VAL A 343 5.31 -6.30 26.70
CA VAL A 343 5.73 -6.98 25.46
C VAL A 343 7.12 -6.54 25.03
N ASP A 344 7.94 -7.50 24.64
CA ASP A 344 9.22 -7.31 23.96
C ASP A 344 9.10 -7.70 22.47
N LEU A 345 9.51 -6.79 21.59
CA LEU A 345 9.46 -6.98 20.13
C LEU A 345 10.87 -7.17 19.59
N GLU A 346 11.18 -8.37 19.11
CA GLU A 346 12.46 -8.70 18.48
C GLU A 346 12.32 -8.66 16.95
N LEU A 347 13.21 -7.92 16.29
CA LEU A 347 13.27 -7.81 14.84
C LEU A 347 14.52 -8.56 14.34
N VAL A 348 14.33 -9.56 13.49
CA VAL A 348 15.41 -10.38 12.91
C VAL A 348 15.38 -10.27 11.39
N GLY A 349 16.54 -10.05 10.77
CA GLY A 349 16.65 -9.97 9.31
C GLY A 349 16.13 -8.65 8.72
N ALA A 350 16.25 -7.55 9.45
CA ALA A 350 15.84 -6.21 8.99
C ALA A 350 16.64 -5.74 7.75
N GLU A 351 17.82 -6.31 7.55
CA GLU A 351 18.68 -6.15 6.38
C GLU A 351 18.19 -6.90 5.13
N THR A 352 17.21 -7.80 5.25
CA THR A 352 16.66 -8.54 4.10
C THR A 352 16.09 -7.56 3.08
N GLU A 353 16.50 -7.73 1.83
CA GLU A 353 16.08 -6.89 0.71
C GLU A 353 14.77 -7.39 0.08
N LEU A 354 13.87 -6.46 -0.20
CA LEU A 354 12.59 -6.72 -0.85
C LEU A 354 12.21 -5.56 -1.79
N ASP A 355 11.44 -5.85 -2.84
CA ASP A 355 10.94 -4.84 -3.77
C ASP A 355 10.17 -3.72 -3.04
N ARG A 356 10.41 -2.47 -3.40
CA ARG A 356 9.78 -1.30 -2.77
C ARG A 356 8.25 -1.41 -2.70
N ASN A 357 7.58 -1.83 -3.78
CA ASN A 357 6.13 -1.91 -3.79
C ASN A 357 5.63 -3.00 -2.84
N LEU A 358 6.35 -4.13 -2.76
CA LEU A 358 6.05 -5.18 -1.80
C LEU A 358 6.25 -4.70 -0.37
N VAL A 359 7.33 -3.94 -0.09
CA VAL A 359 7.60 -3.35 1.22
C VAL A 359 6.46 -2.42 1.66
N GLU A 360 6.01 -1.53 0.78
CA GLU A 360 4.89 -0.61 1.06
C GLU A 360 3.56 -1.36 1.24
N ALA A 361 3.26 -2.34 0.37
CA ALA A 361 2.02 -3.10 0.42
C ALA A 361 1.92 -4.05 1.64
N LEU A 362 3.05 -4.56 2.14
CA LEU A 362 3.10 -5.44 3.30
C LEU A 362 3.07 -4.70 4.64
N ALA A 363 3.27 -3.38 4.66
CA ALA A 363 3.30 -2.61 5.90
C ALA A 363 2.00 -2.78 6.72
N ASP A 364 0.83 -2.52 6.13
CA ASP A 364 -0.46 -2.64 6.84
C ASP A 364 -0.78 -4.08 7.29
N PRO A 365 -0.65 -5.13 6.44
CA PRO A 365 -0.80 -6.52 6.87
C PRO A 365 0.05 -6.91 8.09
N LEU A 366 1.33 -6.50 8.09
CA LEU A 366 2.25 -6.84 9.19
C LEU A 366 1.90 -6.08 10.47
N VAL A 367 1.51 -4.80 10.39
CA VAL A 367 0.99 -4.06 11.56
C VAL A 367 -0.19 -4.81 12.18
N HIS A 368 -1.11 -5.27 11.33
CA HIS A 368 -2.29 -5.98 11.79
C HIS A 368 -1.93 -7.31 12.49
N LEU A 369 -1.01 -8.09 11.94
CA LEU A 369 -0.53 -9.33 12.54
C LEU A 369 0.15 -9.09 13.89
N VAL A 370 1.04 -8.09 13.98
CA VAL A 370 1.70 -7.70 15.24
C VAL A 370 0.68 -7.24 16.28
N ARG A 371 -0.32 -6.45 15.87
CA ARG A 371 -1.41 -6.03 16.76
C ARG A 371 -2.20 -7.22 17.29
N ASN A 372 -2.57 -8.17 16.43
CA ASN A 372 -3.31 -9.36 16.84
C ASN A 372 -2.49 -10.26 17.78
N ALA A 373 -1.19 -10.37 17.55
CA ALA A 373 -0.28 -11.06 18.46
C ALA A 373 -0.32 -10.43 19.86
N ILE A 374 -0.32 -9.09 19.97
CA ILE A 374 -0.33 -8.39 21.27
C ILE A 374 -1.73 -8.42 21.92
N ASP A 375 -2.79 -8.21 21.13
CA ASP A 375 -4.16 -8.08 21.62
C ASP A 375 -4.75 -9.43 22.03
N HIS A 376 -4.62 -10.44 21.16
CA HIS A 376 -5.25 -11.75 21.37
C HIS A 376 -4.25 -12.86 21.69
N GLY A 377 -3.00 -12.76 21.23
CA GLY A 377 -1.97 -13.75 21.52
C GLY A 377 -1.42 -13.62 22.94
N ILE A 378 -0.83 -12.47 23.27
CA ILE A 378 -0.16 -12.23 24.55
C ILE A 378 -1.19 -12.10 25.68
N GLU A 379 -1.04 -12.93 26.70
CA GLU A 379 -1.84 -12.96 27.91
C GLU A 379 -1.47 -11.80 28.86
N ALA A 380 -2.36 -11.43 29.78
CA ALA A 380 -2.05 -10.43 30.80
C ALA A 380 -0.88 -10.88 31.71
N PRO A 381 -0.06 -9.95 32.23
CA PRO A 381 1.13 -10.30 33.03
C PRO A 381 0.86 -11.27 34.18
N ALA A 382 -0.24 -11.07 34.93
CA ALA A 382 -0.64 -11.94 36.04
C ALA A 382 -0.98 -13.37 35.61
N LEU A 383 -1.62 -13.54 34.43
CA LEU A 383 -1.96 -14.86 33.89
C LEU A 383 -0.70 -15.60 33.38
N ARG A 384 0.27 -14.85 32.85
CA ARG A 384 1.56 -15.40 32.42
C ARG A 384 2.37 -15.93 33.59
N GLU A 385 2.46 -15.17 34.68
CA GLU A 385 3.11 -15.62 35.91
C GLU A 385 2.42 -16.87 36.48
N ALA A 386 1.08 -16.92 36.49
CA ALA A 386 0.31 -18.09 36.96
C ALA A 386 0.52 -19.35 36.12
N THR A 387 0.82 -19.20 34.82
CA THR A 387 1.10 -20.30 33.88
C THR A 387 2.60 -20.62 33.76
N GLY A 388 3.46 -19.97 34.55
CA GLY A 388 4.91 -20.20 34.58
C GLY A 388 5.68 -19.59 33.41
N LYS A 389 5.07 -18.64 32.67
CA LYS A 389 5.70 -17.91 31.57
C LYS A 389 6.35 -16.62 32.06
N PRO A 390 7.35 -16.07 31.33
CA PRO A 390 7.88 -14.74 31.61
C PRO A 390 6.78 -13.68 31.56
N ARG A 391 6.85 -12.72 32.49
CA ARG A 391 5.90 -11.61 32.63
C ARG A 391 5.76 -10.78 31.35
N ALA A 392 6.89 -10.44 30.73
CA ALA A 392 6.93 -9.82 29.40
C ALA A 392 6.70 -10.88 28.32
N GLY A 393 5.68 -10.68 27.49
CA GLY A 393 5.41 -11.49 26.30
C GLY A 393 6.43 -11.20 25.19
N LYS A 394 6.79 -12.21 24.40
CA LYS A 394 7.77 -12.05 23.32
C LYS A 394 7.09 -12.17 21.97
N VAL A 395 7.20 -11.12 21.16
CA VAL A 395 6.78 -11.11 19.76
C VAL A 395 8.03 -11.00 18.89
N ARG A 396 8.19 -11.90 17.91
CA ARG A 396 9.33 -11.91 16.99
C ARG A 396 8.84 -11.69 15.57
N LEU A 397 9.47 -10.76 14.87
CA LEU A 397 9.28 -10.53 13.45
C LEU A 397 10.55 -10.90 12.72
N ILE A 398 10.49 -11.92 11.88
CA ILE A 398 11.63 -12.51 11.20
C ILE A 398 11.44 -12.32 9.70
N ALA A 399 12.40 -11.73 9.01
CA ALA A 399 12.45 -11.70 7.55
C ALA A 399 13.68 -12.48 7.08
N GLN A 400 13.49 -13.40 6.13
CA GLN A 400 14.57 -14.21 5.57
C GLN A 400 14.33 -14.46 4.09
N GLN A 401 15.39 -14.36 3.29
CA GLN A 401 15.33 -14.76 1.89
C GLN A 401 15.44 -16.29 1.76
N GLN A 402 14.51 -16.90 1.02
CA GLN A 402 14.42 -18.33 0.73
C GLN A 402 14.32 -18.55 -0.79
N GLY A 403 15.46 -18.54 -1.47
CA GLY A 403 15.52 -18.63 -2.94
C GLY A 403 14.86 -17.41 -3.60
N ASP A 404 13.87 -17.64 -4.46
CA ASP A 404 13.11 -16.59 -5.17
C ASP A 404 11.97 -15.99 -4.35
N TYR A 405 11.82 -16.40 -3.08
CA TYR A 405 10.82 -15.90 -2.17
C TYR A 405 11.45 -15.27 -0.93
N VAL A 406 10.80 -14.24 -0.38
CA VAL A 406 11.06 -13.76 0.97
C VAL A 406 10.03 -14.38 1.91
N GLY A 407 10.53 -15.08 2.92
CA GLY A 407 9.75 -15.57 4.05
C GLY A 407 9.70 -14.50 5.13
N ILE A 408 8.50 -14.10 5.54
CA ILE A 408 8.28 -13.21 6.68
C ILE A 408 7.47 -13.97 7.72
N GLU A 409 7.98 -14.07 8.93
CA GLU A 409 7.33 -14.78 10.03
C GLU A 409 6.99 -13.83 11.18
N VAL A 410 5.76 -13.89 11.66
CA VAL A 410 5.33 -13.25 12.91
C VAL A 410 5.09 -14.35 13.94
N GLN A 411 5.86 -14.34 15.03
CA GLN A 411 5.77 -15.34 16.10
C GLN A 411 5.43 -14.67 17.42
N ASP A 412 4.52 -15.26 18.18
CA ASP A 412 4.21 -14.89 19.56
C ASP A 412 4.36 -16.09 20.50
N ASP A 413 4.64 -15.82 21.78
CA ASP A 413 4.71 -16.83 22.85
C ASP A 413 3.44 -16.84 23.72
N GLY A 414 2.32 -16.47 23.11
CA GLY A 414 1.03 -16.25 23.77
C GLY A 414 0.28 -17.50 24.19
N ALA A 415 -1.03 -17.37 24.39
CA ALA A 415 -1.93 -18.47 24.71
C ALA A 415 -2.10 -19.47 23.55
N GLY A 416 -1.73 -19.08 22.33
CA GLY A 416 -2.07 -19.82 21.12
C GLY A 416 -3.55 -19.71 20.77
N ILE A 417 -3.91 -20.26 19.62
CA ILE A 417 -5.25 -20.23 19.06
C ILE A 417 -5.91 -21.58 19.32
N ASP A 418 -7.06 -21.55 20.00
CA ASP A 418 -7.85 -22.75 20.30
C ASP A 418 -8.70 -23.16 19.08
N PRO A 419 -8.41 -24.31 18.43
CA PRO A 419 -9.15 -24.76 17.25
C PRO A 419 -10.62 -25.10 17.57
N GLU A 420 -10.93 -25.57 18.78
CA GLU A 420 -12.28 -25.95 19.18
C GLU A 420 -13.16 -24.73 19.41
N ARG A 421 -12.58 -23.67 20.00
CA ARG A 421 -13.25 -22.37 20.12
C ARG A 421 -13.52 -21.73 18.77
N LEU A 422 -12.58 -21.80 17.83
CA LEU A 422 -12.80 -21.31 16.46
C LEU A 422 -13.93 -22.07 15.77
N ARG A 423 -13.91 -23.41 15.83
CA ARG A 423 -14.96 -24.27 15.28
C ARG A 423 -16.34 -23.95 15.86
N SER A 424 -16.41 -23.74 17.18
CA SER A 424 -17.66 -23.44 17.88
C SER A 424 -18.20 -22.05 17.50
N LYS A 425 -17.35 -21.03 17.45
CA LYS A 425 -17.72 -19.68 17.01
C LYS A 425 -18.14 -19.63 15.54
N ALA A 426 -17.48 -20.39 14.67
CA ALA A 426 -17.84 -20.48 13.25
C ALA A 426 -19.25 -21.09 13.07
N ARG A 427 -19.59 -22.11 13.89
CA ARG A 427 -20.94 -22.68 13.93
C ARG A 427 -21.99 -21.70 14.45
N GLU A 428 -21.70 -21.00 15.55
CA GLU A 428 -22.63 -20.04 16.15
C GLU A 428 -22.96 -18.90 15.18
N LYS A 429 -21.97 -18.45 14.41
CA LYS A 429 -22.14 -17.43 13.36
C LYS A 429 -22.78 -17.96 12.07
N GLY A 430 -23.11 -19.25 12.00
CA GLY A 430 -23.72 -19.86 10.80
C GLY A 430 -22.79 -19.92 9.58
N LEU A 431 -21.47 -19.78 9.77
CA LEU A 431 -20.51 -19.81 8.67
C LEU A 431 -20.21 -21.24 8.21
N ILE A 432 -20.38 -22.22 9.10
CA ILE A 432 -20.24 -23.65 8.84
C ILE A 432 -21.37 -24.43 9.51
N ASP A 433 -21.84 -25.48 8.85
CA ASP A 433 -22.82 -26.41 9.41
C ASP A 433 -22.16 -27.39 10.40
N ALA A 434 -22.98 -28.03 11.23
CA ALA A 434 -22.50 -28.92 12.29
C ALA A 434 -21.76 -30.15 11.74
N GLU A 435 -22.14 -30.65 10.57
CA GLU A 435 -21.53 -31.83 9.95
C GLU A 435 -20.18 -31.50 9.31
N SER A 436 -20.07 -30.35 8.62
CA SER A 436 -18.77 -29.88 8.12
C SER A 436 -17.82 -29.51 9.24
N ALA A 437 -18.31 -28.85 10.30
CA ALA A 437 -17.49 -28.47 11.46
C ALA A 437 -16.84 -29.67 12.14
N ALA A 438 -17.54 -30.81 12.21
CA ALA A 438 -17.03 -32.05 12.81
C ALA A 438 -15.95 -32.74 11.95
N ARG A 439 -15.91 -32.47 10.64
CA ARG A 439 -14.94 -33.05 9.71
C ARG A 439 -13.61 -32.30 9.67
N LEU A 440 -13.58 -31.05 10.13
CA LEU A 440 -12.37 -30.20 10.09
C LEU A 440 -11.29 -30.70 11.06
N SER A 441 -10.11 -30.92 10.52
CA SER A 441 -8.88 -31.11 11.29
C SER A 441 -8.51 -29.85 12.09
N PRO A 442 -7.62 -29.96 13.09
CA PRO A 442 -7.16 -28.80 13.85
C PRO A 442 -6.50 -27.71 12.98
N GLU A 443 -5.75 -28.10 11.94
CA GLU A 443 -5.10 -27.16 11.02
C GLU A 443 -6.14 -26.41 10.16
N GLU A 444 -7.12 -27.13 9.62
CA GLU A 444 -8.22 -26.51 8.87
C GLU A 444 -9.08 -25.60 9.74
N CYS A 445 -9.20 -25.91 11.04
CA CYS A 445 -9.89 -25.02 11.98
C CYS A 445 -9.16 -23.68 12.15
N LEU A 446 -7.82 -23.65 12.11
CA LEU A 446 -7.06 -22.39 12.14
C LEU A 446 -7.32 -21.54 10.89
N HIS A 447 -7.54 -22.18 9.73
CA HIS A 447 -7.86 -21.47 8.50
C HIS A 447 -9.23 -20.76 8.53
N LEU A 448 -10.13 -21.13 9.44
CA LEU A 448 -11.41 -20.44 9.63
C LEU A 448 -11.22 -18.96 9.99
N VAL A 449 -10.07 -18.59 10.59
CA VAL A 449 -9.74 -17.19 10.93
C VAL A 449 -9.72 -16.30 9.68
N PHE A 450 -9.42 -16.85 8.51
CA PHE A 450 -9.40 -16.09 7.25
C PHE A 450 -10.76 -15.97 6.57
N MET A 451 -11.83 -16.57 7.11
CA MET A 451 -13.13 -16.48 6.46
C MET A 451 -13.71 -15.06 6.53
N PRO A 452 -14.30 -14.55 5.44
CA PRO A 452 -14.98 -13.26 5.46
C PRO A 452 -16.06 -13.21 6.55
N GLY A 453 -16.07 -12.12 7.32
CA GLY A 453 -17.02 -11.96 8.44
C GLY A 453 -16.68 -12.79 9.69
N PHE A 454 -15.61 -13.58 9.68
CA PHE A 454 -15.09 -14.24 10.86
C PHE A 454 -14.27 -13.25 11.71
N SER A 455 -14.95 -12.59 12.65
CA SER A 455 -14.30 -11.86 13.75
C SER A 455 -14.64 -12.51 15.08
N THR A 456 -13.68 -12.58 16.00
CA THR A 456 -13.89 -13.14 17.34
C THR A 456 -14.58 -12.17 18.31
N ARG A 457 -14.78 -10.90 17.92
CA ARG A 457 -15.47 -9.85 18.71
C ARG A 457 -16.96 -9.77 18.41
N GLY A 458 -17.74 -9.46 19.45
CA GLY A 458 -19.17 -9.13 19.37
C GLY A 458 -19.45 -7.64 19.13
N GLU A 459 -18.47 -6.77 19.34
CA GLU A 459 -18.57 -5.32 19.15
C GLU A 459 -17.41 -4.80 18.27
N VAL A 460 -17.74 -3.85 17.39
CA VAL A 460 -16.77 -3.13 16.56
C VAL A 460 -16.07 -2.11 17.45
N SER A 461 -14.81 -2.33 17.80
CA SER A 461 -14.04 -1.37 18.61
C SER A 461 -13.60 -0.17 17.77
N ASP A 462 -13.76 1.05 18.29
CA ASP A 462 -13.45 2.34 17.65
C ASP A 462 -11.99 2.53 17.20
N ILE A 463 -11.08 1.67 17.62
CA ILE A 463 -9.65 1.70 17.23
C ILE A 463 -9.42 0.99 15.88
N SER A 464 -10.48 0.73 15.12
CA SER A 464 -10.40 0.13 13.78
C SER A 464 -11.46 0.72 12.85
N GLY A 465 -11.35 2.01 12.55
CA GLY A 465 -12.19 2.72 11.58
C GLY A 465 -12.07 2.26 10.12
N ARG A 466 -11.70 1.00 9.84
CA ARG A 466 -11.66 0.40 8.48
C ARG A 466 -12.10 -1.06 8.39
N GLY A 467 -12.64 -1.67 9.45
CA GLY A 467 -13.19 -3.04 9.37
C GLY A 467 -12.18 -4.09 8.88
N VAL A 468 -10.93 -4.02 9.33
CA VAL A 468 -9.86 -4.88 8.81
C VAL A 468 -9.88 -6.21 9.59
N GLY A 469 -10.46 -7.25 9.00
CA GLY A 469 -10.35 -8.62 9.47
C GLY A 469 -9.09 -9.32 8.92
N MET A 470 -8.85 -10.54 9.40
CA MET A 470 -7.76 -11.39 8.89
C MET A 470 -8.00 -11.83 7.44
N ASP A 471 -9.24 -11.77 6.95
CA ASP A 471 -9.65 -11.92 5.55
C ASP A 471 -9.03 -10.84 4.64
N VAL A 472 -8.96 -9.59 5.10
CA VAL A 472 -8.32 -8.48 4.37
C VAL A 472 -6.81 -8.71 4.27
N VAL A 473 -6.18 -9.19 5.35
CA VAL A 473 -4.75 -9.55 5.36
C VAL A 473 -4.46 -10.65 4.34
N GLN A 474 -5.26 -11.73 4.34
CA GLN A 474 -5.09 -12.82 3.38
C GLN A 474 -5.31 -12.35 1.94
N SER A 475 -6.33 -11.52 1.71
CA SER A 475 -6.65 -11.00 0.38
C SER A 475 -5.50 -10.13 -0.17
N ARG A 476 -4.97 -9.21 0.64
CA ARG A 476 -3.81 -8.39 0.26
C ARG A 476 -2.57 -9.24 -0.03
N ILE A 477 -2.29 -10.27 0.78
CA ILE A 477 -1.14 -11.16 0.54
C ILE A 477 -1.32 -11.94 -0.76
N ARG A 478 -2.54 -12.40 -1.07
CA ARG A 478 -2.86 -13.07 -2.34
C ARG A 478 -2.72 -12.16 -3.55
N GLU A 479 -3.14 -10.89 -3.44
CA GLU A 479 -2.95 -9.87 -4.49
C GLU A 479 -1.47 -9.68 -4.83
N LEU A 480 -0.58 -9.83 -3.85
CA LEU A 480 0.88 -9.81 -4.05
C LEU A 480 1.44 -11.14 -4.55
N SER A 481 0.58 -12.08 -4.98
CA SER A 481 0.97 -13.45 -5.34
C SER A 481 1.69 -14.20 -4.22
N GLY A 482 1.44 -13.79 -2.97
CA GLY A 482 1.99 -14.40 -1.78
C GLY A 482 1.08 -15.47 -1.18
N GLN A 483 1.61 -16.19 -0.20
CA GLN A 483 0.89 -17.20 0.57
C GLN A 483 1.05 -16.88 2.06
N ILE A 484 0.01 -17.16 2.85
CA ILE A 484 0.03 -17.06 4.31
C ILE A 484 -0.40 -18.39 4.92
N GLN A 485 0.33 -18.84 5.92
CA GLN A 485 0.07 -20.06 6.69
C GLN A 485 0.07 -19.72 8.18
N ILE A 486 -0.75 -20.45 8.95
CA ILE A 486 -0.85 -20.29 10.41
C ILE A 486 -0.49 -21.63 11.05
N HIS A 487 0.42 -21.57 12.02
CA HIS A 487 0.70 -22.66 12.94
C HIS A 487 0.51 -22.15 14.36
N SER A 488 -0.27 -22.83 15.19
CA SER A 488 -0.48 -22.41 16.57
C SER A 488 -0.63 -23.61 17.48
N GLU A 489 -0.02 -23.52 18.66
CA GLU A 489 -0.08 -24.52 19.72
C GLU A 489 -0.61 -23.86 20.99
N LEU A 490 -1.67 -24.43 21.57
CA LEU A 490 -2.25 -23.98 22.84
C LEU A 490 -1.18 -23.94 23.94
N GLY A 491 -1.08 -22.79 24.60
CA GLY A 491 -0.11 -22.50 25.66
C GLY A 491 1.30 -22.17 25.18
N ARG A 492 1.63 -22.32 23.89
CA ARG A 492 2.96 -22.04 23.33
C ARG A 492 3.00 -20.84 22.38
N GLY A 493 1.84 -20.40 21.88
CA GLY A 493 1.70 -19.22 21.05
C GLY A 493 1.37 -19.54 19.59
N SER A 494 1.54 -18.56 18.71
CA SER A 494 1.19 -18.66 17.29
C SER A 494 2.32 -18.20 16.39
N ARG A 495 2.34 -18.74 15.18
CA ARG A 495 3.26 -18.40 14.09
C ARG A 495 2.46 -18.19 12.82
N PHE A 496 2.59 -16.99 12.27
CA PHE A 496 2.11 -16.65 10.93
C PHE A 496 3.31 -16.62 9.98
N SER A 497 3.29 -17.47 8.96
CA SER A 497 4.35 -17.57 7.96
C SER A 497 3.83 -17.04 6.63
N LEU A 498 4.43 -15.95 6.15
CA LEU A 498 4.12 -15.32 4.89
C LEU A 498 5.25 -15.63 3.90
N ARG A 499 4.89 -15.98 2.68
CA ARG A 499 5.84 -16.19 1.58
C ARG A 499 5.45 -15.29 0.43
N VAL A 500 6.31 -14.35 0.06
CA VAL A 500 6.11 -13.42 -1.05
C VAL A 500 7.24 -13.55 -2.07
N PRO A 501 6.97 -13.45 -3.39
CA PRO A 501 8.02 -13.51 -4.40
C PRO A 501 8.93 -12.27 -4.36
N LEU A 502 10.21 -12.40 -4.74
CA LEU A 502 11.14 -11.25 -4.82
C LEU A 502 10.90 -10.36 -6.05
N THR A 503 10.26 -10.87 -7.10
CA THR A 503 10.17 -10.21 -8.41
C THR A 503 8.77 -9.68 -8.70
N LEU A 504 8.68 -8.72 -9.62
CA LEU A 504 7.41 -8.42 -10.30
C LEU A 504 6.84 -9.74 -10.83
N ALA A 505 5.57 -10.01 -10.52
CA ALA A 505 4.97 -11.33 -10.59
C ALA A 505 5.00 -11.92 -12.02
N ILE A 506 6.12 -12.56 -12.39
CA ILE A 506 6.16 -13.49 -13.51
C ILE A 506 5.57 -14.79 -12.98
N LEU A 507 4.39 -15.12 -13.48
CA LEU A 507 3.68 -16.32 -13.11
C LEU A 507 3.79 -17.33 -14.25
N PRO A 508 4.28 -18.56 -14.01
CA PRO A 508 4.11 -19.64 -14.97
C PRO A 508 2.62 -19.98 -15.06
N THR A 509 2.06 -19.91 -16.26
CA THR A 509 0.63 -20.17 -16.50
C THR A 509 0.43 -21.21 -17.59
N LEU A 510 -0.70 -21.91 -17.53
CA LEU A 510 -1.24 -22.68 -18.62
C LEU A 510 -2.26 -21.80 -19.36
N LEU A 511 -1.99 -21.49 -20.63
CA LEU A 511 -2.93 -20.77 -21.47
C LEU A 511 -3.99 -21.72 -22.02
N VAL A 512 -5.24 -21.33 -21.82
CA VAL A 512 -6.43 -22.04 -22.29
C VAL A 512 -7.31 -21.08 -23.08
N GLN A 513 -8.16 -21.63 -23.93
CA GLN A 513 -9.07 -20.85 -24.75
C GLN A 513 -10.52 -21.21 -24.42
N ALA A 514 -11.38 -20.19 -24.35
CA ALA A 514 -12.83 -20.35 -24.27
C ALA A 514 -13.53 -19.27 -25.09
N ALA A 515 -14.48 -19.68 -25.93
CA ALA A 515 -15.27 -18.80 -26.79
C ALA A 515 -14.42 -17.87 -27.71
N GLY A 516 -13.19 -18.28 -28.05
CA GLY A 516 -12.28 -17.47 -28.87
C GLY A 516 -11.23 -16.68 -28.08
N ASP A 517 -11.47 -16.45 -26.79
CA ASP A 517 -10.61 -15.65 -25.92
C ASP A 517 -9.61 -16.50 -25.14
N ALA A 518 -8.45 -15.91 -24.84
CA ALA A 518 -7.39 -16.56 -24.09
C ALA A 518 -7.50 -16.27 -22.59
N TYR A 519 -7.33 -17.30 -21.78
CA TYR A 519 -7.32 -17.25 -20.33
C TYR A 519 -6.05 -17.93 -19.80
N ALA A 520 -5.52 -17.42 -18.70
CA ALA A 520 -4.32 -17.94 -18.08
C ALA A 520 -4.66 -18.60 -16.74
N LEU A 521 -4.26 -19.86 -16.56
CA LEU A 521 -4.40 -20.60 -15.32
C LEU A 521 -3.04 -20.68 -14.62
N PRO A 522 -2.90 -20.31 -13.34
CA PRO A 522 -1.66 -20.49 -12.60
C PRO A 522 -1.19 -21.95 -12.66
N LEU A 523 0.01 -22.21 -13.16
CA LEU A 523 0.50 -23.58 -13.38
C LEU A 523 0.62 -24.35 -12.05
N ALA A 524 0.89 -23.64 -10.94
CA ALA A 524 0.89 -24.21 -9.59
C ALA A 524 -0.45 -24.83 -9.17
N ARG A 525 -1.56 -24.46 -9.82
CA ARG A 525 -2.89 -25.01 -9.56
C ARG A 525 -3.30 -26.11 -10.55
N VAL A 526 -2.51 -26.35 -11.60
CA VAL A 526 -2.79 -27.33 -12.65
C VAL A 526 -2.13 -28.66 -12.31
N GLN A 527 -2.90 -29.74 -12.18
CA GLN A 527 -2.38 -31.09 -11.96
C GLN A 527 -2.12 -31.82 -13.29
N GLU A 528 -3.13 -31.90 -14.15
CA GLU A 528 -3.07 -32.60 -15.42
C GLU A 528 -4.08 -32.04 -16.43
N VAL A 529 -3.88 -32.36 -17.72
CA VAL A 529 -4.84 -32.05 -18.80
C VAL A 529 -5.34 -33.39 -19.36
N LEU A 530 -6.66 -33.54 -19.41
CA LEU A 530 -7.36 -34.74 -19.82
C LEU A 530 -8.24 -34.46 -21.03
N HIS A 531 -8.51 -35.51 -21.79
CA HIS A 531 -9.53 -35.48 -22.84
C HIS A 531 -10.56 -36.57 -22.53
N ALA A 532 -11.84 -36.21 -22.55
CA ALA A 532 -12.91 -37.15 -22.30
C ALA A 532 -14.01 -36.94 -23.35
N PRO A 533 -14.60 -38.02 -23.88
CA PRO A 533 -15.72 -37.86 -24.78
C PRO A 533 -16.94 -37.37 -24.00
N THR A 534 -17.79 -36.58 -24.65
CA THR A 534 -18.93 -35.90 -23.99
C THR A 534 -19.90 -36.90 -23.34
N HIS A 535 -20.00 -38.12 -23.87
CA HIS A 535 -20.84 -39.20 -23.31
C HIS A 535 -20.30 -39.83 -22.02
N ALA A 536 -19.02 -39.60 -21.67
CA ALA A 536 -18.45 -40.09 -20.42
C ALA A 536 -18.74 -39.15 -19.24
N VAL A 537 -19.32 -37.98 -19.51
CA VAL A 537 -19.74 -37.02 -18.48
C VAL A 537 -21.11 -37.42 -17.95
N ASN A 538 -21.15 -37.69 -16.65
CA ASN A 538 -22.36 -38.00 -15.91
C ASN A 538 -22.84 -36.75 -15.17
N TRP A 539 -24.14 -36.67 -14.87
CA TRP A 539 -24.72 -35.59 -14.10
C TRP A 539 -25.16 -36.09 -12.74
N PHE A 540 -24.64 -35.47 -11.69
CA PHE A 540 -25.01 -35.76 -10.30
C PHE A 540 -25.44 -34.45 -9.63
N ASP A 541 -26.67 -34.41 -9.13
CA ASP A 541 -27.21 -33.29 -8.36
C ASP A 541 -27.09 -31.94 -9.10
N GLY A 542 -27.39 -31.94 -10.40
CA GLY A 542 -27.29 -30.76 -11.26
C GLY A 542 -25.86 -30.37 -11.68
N ARG A 543 -24.84 -31.14 -11.29
CA ARG A 543 -23.44 -30.88 -11.65
C ARG A 543 -22.90 -31.95 -12.58
N ALA A 544 -22.21 -31.51 -13.63
CA ALA A 544 -21.46 -32.39 -14.50
C ALA A 544 -20.26 -32.97 -13.74
N ALA A 545 -20.02 -34.27 -13.88
CA ALA A 545 -18.90 -34.95 -13.26
C ALA A 545 -18.37 -36.06 -14.17
N LEU A 546 -17.05 -36.22 -14.18
CA LEU A 546 -16.38 -37.30 -14.89
C LEU A 546 -16.13 -38.45 -13.91
N ASP A 547 -16.66 -39.63 -14.22
CA ASP A 547 -16.40 -40.83 -13.43
C ASP A 547 -15.02 -41.38 -13.77
N ARG A 548 -14.10 -41.35 -12.79
CA ARG A 548 -12.80 -42.02 -12.91
C ARG A 548 -12.83 -43.23 -11.98
N ARG A 549 -12.28 -44.36 -12.43
CA ARG A 549 -12.28 -45.68 -11.76
C ARG A 549 -12.09 -45.67 -10.22
N SER A 550 -11.42 -44.67 -9.65
CA SER A 550 -11.16 -44.53 -8.22
C SER A 550 -11.83 -43.33 -7.53
N HIS A 551 -12.36 -42.33 -8.26
CA HIS A 551 -13.01 -41.14 -7.70
C HIS A 551 -13.79 -40.34 -8.76
N THR A 552 -14.88 -39.70 -8.36
CA THR A 552 -15.66 -38.81 -9.23
C THR A 552 -15.02 -37.42 -9.27
N LEU A 553 -14.76 -36.88 -10.47
CA LEU A 553 -14.19 -35.56 -10.67
C LEU A 553 -15.29 -34.56 -11.06
N PRO A 554 -15.66 -33.58 -10.21
CA PRO A 554 -16.64 -32.57 -10.58
C PRO A 554 -16.10 -31.69 -11.70
N LEU A 555 -16.94 -31.36 -12.68
CA LEU A 555 -16.60 -30.54 -13.83
C LEU A 555 -17.27 -29.16 -13.76
N LEU A 556 -16.52 -28.13 -14.11
CA LEU A 556 -16.99 -26.76 -14.33
C LEU A 556 -16.73 -26.43 -15.80
N ASP A 557 -17.75 -25.98 -16.53
CA ASP A 557 -17.57 -25.51 -17.91
C ASP A 557 -17.21 -24.02 -17.93
N LEU A 558 -16.04 -23.69 -18.48
CA LEU A 558 -15.56 -22.31 -18.54
C LEU A 558 -16.47 -21.43 -19.40
N ARG A 559 -17.03 -21.93 -20.51
CA ARG A 559 -17.98 -21.17 -21.33
C ARG A 559 -19.26 -20.92 -20.58
N HIS A 560 -19.79 -21.93 -19.89
CA HIS A 560 -20.99 -21.76 -19.08
C HIS A 560 -20.77 -20.72 -17.98
N TRP A 561 -19.61 -20.75 -17.32
CA TRP A 561 -19.23 -19.77 -16.31
C TRP A 561 -19.14 -18.34 -16.90
N LEU A 562 -18.60 -18.21 -18.11
CA LEU A 562 -18.55 -16.95 -18.88
C LEU A 562 -19.90 -16.54 -19.49
N ARG A 563 -20.98 -17.28 -19.24
CA ARG A 563 -22.31 -17.10 -19.86
C ARG A 563 -22.28 -17.15 -21.39
N GLN A 564 -21.39 -17.97 -21.93
CA GLN A 564 -21.23 -18.25 -23.35
C GLN A 564 -21.87 -19.60 -23.71
N PRO A 565 -22.31 -19.79 -24.97
CA PRO A 565 -22.91 -21.04 -25.40
C PRO A 565 -21.90 -22.19 -25.36
N ALA A 566 -22.36 -23.34 -24.86
CA ALA A 566 -21.56 -24.56 -24.79
C ALA A 566 -21.08 -25.00 -26.18
N PRO A 567 -19.89 -25.57 -26.31
CA PRO A 567 -19.39 -26.04 -27.59
C PRO A 567 -20.08 -27.34 -27.99
N GLU A 568 -20.52 -27.46 -29.25
CA GLU A 568 -20.94 -28.73 -29.84
C GLU A 568 -19.70 -29.55 -30.22
N THR A 569 -19.03 -30.13 -29.22
CA THR A 569 -17.88 -31.04 -29.43
C THR A 569 -18.18 -32.42 -28.89
N GLN A 570 -17.63 -33.45 -29.56
CA GLN A 570 -17.68 -34.85 -29.12
C GLN A 570 -16.57 -35.20 -28.12
N LEU A 571 -15.52 -34.37 -28.07
CA LEU A 571 -14.37 -34.56 -27.19
C LEU A 571 -14.14 -33.27 -26.41
N LEU A 572 -14.21 -33.38 -25.09
CA LEU A 572 -13.98 -32.28 -24.16
C LEU A 572 -12.52 -32.25 -23.73
N THR A 573 -11.94 -31.06 -23.69
CA THR A 573 -10.63 -30.80 -23.09
C THR A 573 -10.83 -30.34 -21.66
N ILE A 574 -10.27 -31.06 -20.69
CA ILE A 574 -10.50 -30.85 -19.26
C ILE A 574 -9.17 -30.59 -18.57
N VAL A 575 -9.02 -29.43 -17.94
CA VAL A 575 -7.86 -29.10 -17.10
C VAL A 575 -8.19 -29.43 -15.65
N VAL A 576 -7.47 -30.37 -15.05
CA VAL A 576 -7.66 -30.75 -13.64
C VAL A 576 -6.95 -29.73 -12.75
N LEU A 577 -7.74 -29.02 -11.95
CA LEU A 577 -7.30 -27.96 -11.07
C LEU A 577 -7.42 -28.38 -9.61
N GLN A 578 -6.50 -27.86 -8.79
CA GLN A 578 -6.51 -28.03 -7.34
C GLN A 578 -6.97 -26.76 -6.63
N ARG A 579 -7.99 -26.90 -5.77
CA ARG A 579 -8.52 -25.84 -4.89
C ARG A 579 -8.48 -26.36 -3.46
N GLY A 580 -7.52 -25.86 -2.67
CA GLY A 580 -7.21 -26.45 -1.36
C GLY A 580 -6.88 -27.95 -1.51
N ASP A 581 -7.62 -28.79 -0.78
CA ASP A 581 -7.49 -30.26 -0.86
C ASP A 581 -8.43 -30.90 -1.88
N ALA A 582 -9.39 -30.13 -2.42
CA ALA A 582 -10.33 -30.61 -3.42
C ALA A 582 -9.78 -30.46 -4.84
N ARG A 583 -10.23 -31.34 -5.73
CA ARG A 583 -9.90 -31.32 -7.16
C ARG A 583 -11.17 -31.18 -7.99
N PHE A 584 -11.08 -30.42 -9.07
CA PHE A 584 -12.15 -30.29 -10.04
C PHE A 584 -11.58 -30.15 -11.45
N GLY A 585 -12.36 -30.52 -12.45
CA GLY A 585 -12.01 -30.33 -13.86
C GLY A 585 -12.62 -29.04 -14.40
N LEU A 586 -11.83 -28.22 -15.07
CA LEU A 586 -12.29 -27.08 -15.85
C LEU A 586 -12.36 -27.50 -17.32
N VAL A 587 -13.56 -27.51 -17.91
CA VAL A 587 -13.75 -27.77 -19.33
C VAL A 587 -13.41 -26.49 -20.10
N VAL A 588 -12.53 -26.63 -21.08
CA VAL A 588 -12.05 -25.55 -21.95
C VAL A 588 -12.12 -25.98 -23.41
N ASP A 589 -12.08 -25.03 -24.34
CA ASP A 589 -12.10 -25.36 -25.76
C ASP A 589 -10.79 -26.01 -26.20
N GLU A 590 -9.68 -25.35 -25.83
CA GLU A 590 -8.34 -25.75 -26.24
C GLU A 590 -7.32 -25.35 -25.17
N VAL A 591 -6.27 -26.16 -25.01
CA VAL A 591 -5.09 -25.81 -24.23
C VAL A 591 -3.99 -25.37 -25.20
N ARG A 592 -3.60 -24.09 -25.13
CA ARG A 592 -2.58 -23.48 -26.00
C ARG A 592 -1.17 -23.92 -25.60
N GLY A 593 -0.91 -24.03 -24.30
CA GLY A 593 0.39 -24.44 -23.78
C GLY A 593 0.81 -23.67 -22.52
N ARG A 594 2.06 -23.85 -22.11
CA ARG A 594 2.66 -23.19 -20.94
C ARG A 594 3.35 -21.90 -21.36
N GLU A 595 3.09 -20.81 -20.65
CA GLU A 595 3.75 -19.52 -20.90
C GLU A 595 4.01 -18.78 -19.58
N GLU A 596 5.17 -18.13 -19.49
CA GLU A 596 5.50 -17.22 -18.40
C GLU A 596 4.91 -15.85 -18.71
N VAL A 597 4.06 -15.36 -17.82
CA VAL A 597 3.30 -14.13 -18.04
C VAL A 597 3.51 -13.16 -16.89
N VAL A 598 3.54 -11.86 -17.20
CA VAL A 598 3.66 -10.81 -16.19
C VAL A 598 2.25 -10.43 -15.72
N ILE A 599 1.94 -10.70 -14.45
CA ILE A 599 0.65 -10.32 -13.88
C ILE A 599 0.59 -8.80 -13.75
N LYS A 600 -0.44 -8.21 -14.37
CA LYS A 600 -0.87 -6.85 -14.08
C LYS A 600 -2.14 -6.89 -13.24
N PRO A 601 -2.20 -6.18 -12.10
CA PRO A 601 -3.41 -6.12 -11.30
C PRO A 601 -4.54 -5.47 -12.11
N LEU A 602 -5.78 -5.91 -11.87
CA LEU A 602 -6.93 -5.34 -12.55
C LEU A 602 -7.13 -3.85 -12.12
N PRO A 603 -7.51 -2.96 -13.05
CA PRO A 603 -7.87 -1.58 -12.76
C PRO A 603 -8.95 -1.50 -11.67
N ARG A 604 -9.01 -0.39 -10.92
CA ARG A 604 -10.00 -0.20 -9.83
C ARG A 604 -11.44 -0.47 -10.27
N ALA A 605 -11.81 -0.11 -11.50
CA ALA A 605 -13.14 -0.37 -12.07
C ALA A 605 -13.49 -1.87 -12.22
N LEU A 606 -12.48 -2.74 -12.25
CA LEU A 606 -12.61 -4.20 -12.39
C LEU A 606 -12.22 -4.95 -11.11
N ARG A 607 -11.84 -4.24 -10.03
CA ARG A 607 -11.54 -4.86 -8.73
C ARG A 607 -12.84 -5.38 -8.11
N GLY A 608 -12.82 -6.64 -7.69
CA GLY A 608 -13.98 -7.33 -7.10
C GLY A 608 -14.72 -8.26 -8.06
N LEU A 609 -14.33 -8.33 -9.34
CA LEU A 609 -14.82 -9.38 -10.25
C LEU A 609 -14.35 -10.75 -9.75
N ARG A 610 -15.32 -11.57 -9.30
CA ARG A 610 -15.04 -12.92 -8.81
C ARG A 610 -14.49 -13.80 -9.93
N GLY A 611 -13.50 -14.62 -9.61
CA GLY A 611 -12.89 -15.58 -10.53
C GLY A 611 -11.72 -15.04 -11.36
N TYR A 612 -11.31 -13.78 -11.18
CA TYR A 612 -10.16 -13.20 -11.86
C TYR A 612 -9.10 -12.72 -10.87
N ALA A 613 -7.84 -13.12 -11.09
CA ALA A 613 -6.69 -12.69 -10.28
C ALA A 613 -5.95 -11.48 -10.91
N GLY A 614 -6.05 -11.30 -12.22
CA GLY A 614 -5.26 -10.29 -12.94
C GLY A 614 -5.46 -10.35 -14.44
N ALA A 615 -4.69 -9.54 -15.16
CA ALA A 615 -4.60 -9.59 -16.62
C ALA A 615 -3.13 -9.65 -17.05
N THR A 616 -2.87 -10.19 -18.23
CA THR A 616 -1.54 -10.20 -18.85
C THR A 616 -1.65 -10.03 -20.36
N LEU A 617 -0.54 -9.62 -20.97
CA LEU A 617 -0.31 -9.78 -22.41
C LEU A 617 0.36 -11.13 -22.65
N ILE A 618 -0.13 -11.89 -23.62
CA ILE A 618 0.48 -13.16 -24.07
C ILE A 618 1.37 -12.92 -25.28
N GLY A 619 2.23 -13.88 -25.64
CA GLY A 619 3.27 -13.71 -26.66
C GLY A 619 2.77 -13.26 -28.04
N ASP A 620 1.51 -13.48 -28.40
CA ASP A 620 0.94 -12.97 -29.65
C ASP A 620 0.40 -11.53 -29.57
N GLY A 621 0.52 -10.88 -28.40
CA GLY A 621 0.11 -9.51 -28.13
C GLY A 621 -1.37 -9.36 -27.74
N ARG A 622 -2.12 -10.45 -27.64
CA ARG A 622 -3.48 -10.41 -27.09
C ARG A 622 -3.46 -10.29 -25.58
N LEU A 623 -4.54 -9.74 -25.04
CA LEU A 623 -4.79 -9.75 -23.60
C LEU A 623 -5.35 -11.12 -23.19
N ALA A 624 -4.84 -11.66 -22.09
CA ALA A 624 -5.40 -12.83 -21.44
C ALA A 624 -5.73 -12.50 -19.99
N LEU A 625 -6.89 -12.96 -19.52
CA LEU A 625 -7.30 -12.81 -18.13
C LEU A 625 -6.77 -13.99 -17.31
N ILE A 626 -6.17 -13.70 -16.16
CA ILE A 626 -5.68 -14.72 -15.24
C ILE A 626 -6.83 -15.12 -14.33
N LEU A 627 -7.19 -16.40 -14.36
CA LEU A 627 -8.30 -16.94 -13.57
C LEU A 627 -7.85 -17.28 -12.15
N ASP A 628 -8.64 -16.88 -11.17
CA ASP A 628 -8.48 -17.27 -9.78
C ASP A 628 -9.19 -18.61 -9.52
N VAL A 629 -8.40 -19.68 -9.45
CA VAL A 629 -8.89 -21.06 -9.25
C VAL A 629 -9.65 -21.23 -7.93
N ASP A 630 -9.31 -20.48 -6.89
CA ASP A 630 -9.96 -20.59 -5.59
C ASP A 630 -11.34 -19.89 -5.63
N ALA A 631 -11.48 -18.83 -6.43
CA ALA A 631 -12.72 -18.08 -6.61
C ALA A 631 -13.66 -18.64 -7.69
N LEU A 632 -13.19 -19.56 -8.56
CA LEU A 632 -14.04 -20.27 -9.51
C LEU A 632 -15.05 -21.16 -8.77
N ARG A 633 -16.33 -20.76 -8.76
CA ARG A 633 -17.46 -21.54 -8.23
C ARG A 633 -18.55 -21.62 -9.28
N THR A 634 -19.20 -22.78 -9.34
CA THR A 634 -20.57 -22.90 -9.84
C THR A 634 -21.48 -22.31 -8.77
N ASP A 635 -22.17 -21.21 -9.09
CA ASP A 635 -23.33 -20.77 -8.31
C ASP A 635 -24.46 -21.81 -8.39
#